data_AF-A0A9E2MM40-F1
#
_entry.id   AF-A0A9E2MM40-F1
#
_cell.length_a   1.000
_cell.length_b   1.000
_cell.length_c   1.000
_cell.angle_alpha   90.00
_cell.angle_beta   90.00
_cell.angle_gamma   90.00
#
_symmetry.space_group_name_H-M   'P 1'
#
loop_
_entity.id
_entity.type
_entity.pdbx_description
1 polymer ?
#
loop_
_entity_poly.entity_id
_entity_poly.type
_entity_poly.pdbx_seq_one_letter_code
_entity_poly.pdbx_strand_id
1 'polypeptide(L)'
;MPLDIKKWSTEWGGRELTIETGRYALLTNATVTVQYGETVILATVVESKRVNDSIDYFPLSINFEEKLYAAGKIKGSRFMKREGRPTDESILSGRLIDRSIRPLFDDSVRNEIQIVLTVLAIDGENDATITALVAASTALFISDIEWKGPIAGARIGRNKETGEFILNVTRTELAETSDLDLVVSGTPEKIIMVEAGAKEVPEEILFDAMKWGAEQLQPALDLMEKVRADIGKEKSVSAVKDEDKTEEQVQKEAVVAATEAFVSSVANDMIFNAVKISRAERSAMVDAIKEAASAHLTEKGFDEELHDAGLKNIKLYVSKEITKRILEKDQRLDGRSLTEIRELLADVDLLPRVHGSAMFMRGDTQVLSVVTLGAPGDVQTLDTMEEDGIKRYMHHYNDAPYTYGETGWMRGPGRRAIGHGALAEKALEPVLPAEEDFPYAIRVVSEVLGSNGSSSMASTCGSSLSLMAAGVPLKKPVCGIAMGLASDLEGTGAWKVLTDLQDVEDGPGGMDFKITGTRDGVTAVQMDTKTLGLTMDILEQTVKQSKEARMQILSVMESAIASPRADLSEHAPRIETIKIDPEKIGDVIGPGGKTIKKIIEETGVDIDIEQDGRVLITATAGPAMEQAKEIILQLVKEIEVGEIYEGKVVRLEDFGAFVNLIPGKDGLVHVSEIAWERTNKPGDVLKLGDVVKVKVKEIDNLGRVNLSIKTLLPRPERAERPKAPARPVHVDAHKAAMAPQPAAKPAVMPPVETASAEEKPKRGLFGRKKSE
;
A
#
# COMPACT_ATOMS: atom_id res chain seq x y z
N MET A 1 11.58 -37.17 -28.80
CA MET A 1 10.61 -37.93 -27.99
C MET A 1 9.36 -37.07 -27.86
N PRO A 2 8.14 -37.63 -27.93
CA PRO A 2 6.92 -36.86 -27.65
C PRO A 2 6.93 -36.38 -26.19
N LEU A 3 6.33 -35.22 -25.93
CA LEU A 3 6.11 -34.73 -24.56
C LEU A 3 5.01 -35.57 -23.90
N ASP A 4 5.24 -36.07 -22.69
CA ASP A 4 4.23 -36.78 -21.88
C ASP A 4 3.46 -35.78 -21.02
N ILE A 5 2.48 -35.10 -21.64
CA ILE A 5 1.72 -34.04 -20.98
C ILE A 5 0.55 -34.64 -20.23
N LYS A 6 0.47 -34.35 -18.93
CA LYS A 6 -0.64 -34.75 -18.06
C LYS A 6 -1.27 -33.52 -17.41
N LYS A 7 -2.60 -33.54 -17.27
CA LYS A 7 -3.42 -32.42 -16.81
C LYS A 7 -4.51 -32.90 -15.86
N TRP A 8 -4.70 -32.19 -14.77
CA TRP A 8 -5.75 -32.39 -13.77
C TRP A 8 -6.45 -31.07 -13.49
N SER A 9 -7.74 -31.11 -13.15
CA SER A 9 -8.47 -29.92 -12.72
C SER A 9 -9.51 -30.20 -11.64
N THR A 10 -9.89 -29.14 -10.92
CA THR A 10 -10.98 -29.10 -9.95
C THR A 10 -11.66 -27.72 -9.99
N GLU A 11 -12.87 -27.61 -9.43
CA GLU A 11 -13.52 -26.32 -9.20
C GLU A 11 -13.17 -25.82 -7.79
N TRP A 12 -12.76 -24.56 -7.68
CA TRP A 12 -12.37 -23.94 -6.42
C TRP A 12 -12.67 -22.44 -6.45
N GLY A 13 -13.47 -21.93 -5.52
CA GLY A 13 -13.88 -20.51 -5.51
C GLY A 13 -14.59 -20.07 -6.79
N GLY A 14 -15.44 -20.94 -7.35
CA GLY A 14 -16.25 -20.67 -8.56
C GLY A 14 -15.46 -20.65 -9.88
N ARG A 15 -14.19 -21.04 -9.86
CA ARG A 15 -13.29 -21.05 -11.03
C ARG A 15 -12.57 -22.38 -11.15
N GLU A 16 -12.14 -22.72 -12.36
CA GLU A 16 -11.34 -23.93 -12.59
C GLU A 16 -9.88 -23.70 -12.14
N LEU A 17 -9.39 -24.58 -11.27
CA LEU A 17 -7.98 -24.73 -10.93
C LEU A 17 -7.43 -25.94 -11.69
N THR A 18 -6.35 -25.74 -12.42
CA THR A 18 -5.72 -26.74 -13.27
C THR A 18 -4.25 -26.90 -12.91
N ILE A 19 -3.76 -28.15 -12.93
CA ILE A 19 -2.34 -28.50 -12.81
C ILE A 19 -1.93 -29.28 -14.06
N GLU A 20 -0.88 -28.84 -14.74
CA GLU A 20 -0.27 -29.52 -15.89
C GLU A 20 1.21 -29.83 -15.61
N THR A 21 1.74 -30.94 -16.12
CA THR A 21 3.19 -31.23 -16.12
C THR A 21 3.62 -31.92 -17.41
N GLY A 22 4.94 -32.07 -17.61
CA GLY A 22 5.54 -32.76 -18.75
C GLY A 22 5.73 -31.92 -20.01
N ARG A 23 5.33 -30.63 -19.97
CA ARG A 23 5.52 -29.68 -21.08
C ARG A 23 6.83 -28.89 -21.02
N TYR A 24 7.17 -28.35 -19.85
CA TYR A 24 8.26 -27.39 -19.67
C TYR A 24 9.24 -27.82 -18.57
N ALA A 25 10.49 -27.34 -18.66
CA ALA A 25 11.52 -27.49 -17.62
C ALA A 25 11.79 -28.93 -17.14
N LEU A 26 11.89 -29.89 -18.08
CA LEU A 26 12.01 -31.33 -17.83
C LEU A 26 13.31 -31.79 -17.14
N LEU A 27 14.25 -30.89 -16.84
CA LEU A 27 15.52 -31.17 -16.17
C LEU A 27 15.49 -30.93 -14.65
N THR A 28 14.35 -30.46 -14.14
CA THR A 28 14.15 -30.12 -12.72
C THR A 28 13.86 -31.36 -11.87
N ASN A 29 13.96 -31.24 -10.54
CA ASN A 29 13.43 -32.27 -9.63
C ASN A 29 11.92 -32.40 -9.83
N ALA A 30 11.22 -31.29 -9.98
CA ALA A 30 9.82 -31.24 -10.40
C ALA A 30 9.46 -29.91 -11.05
N THR A 31 8.45 -29.97 -11.91
CA THR A 31 7.91 -28.84 -12.66
C THR A 31 6.40 -29.01 -12.84
N VAL A 32 5.66 -27.94 -12.63
CA VAL A 32 4.22 -27.87 -12.93
C VAL A 32 3.87 -26.51 -13.50
N THR A 33 2.89 -26.50 -14.40
CA THR A 33 2.19 -25.29 -14.81
C THR A 33 0.83 -25.31 -14.13
N VAL A 34 0.55 -24.33 -13.26
CA VAL A 34 -0.74 -24.18 -12.60
C VAL A 34 -1.50 -23.03 -13.23
N GLN A 35 -2.78 -23.24 -13.50
CA GLN A 35 -3.68 -22.23 -14.05
C GLN A 35 -4.91 -22.10 -13.15
N TYR A 36 -5.26 -20.86 -12.79
CA TYR A 36 -6.49 -20.53 -12.09
C TYR A 36 -7.18 -19.39 -12.82
N GLY A 37 -8.36 -19.65 -13.40
CA GLY A 37 -8.91 -18.75 -14.42
C GLY A 37 -8.01 -18.71 -15.67
N GLU A 38 -7.54 -17.52 -16.06
CA GLU A 38 -6.53 -17.38 -17.13
C GLU A 38 -5.15 -16.94 -16.60
N THR A 39 -5.00 -16.85 -15.27
CA THR A 39 -3.70 -16.64 -14.62
C THR A 39 -2.91 -17.94 -14.59
N VAL A 40 -1.67 -17.92 -15.10
CA VAL A 40 -0.83 -19.11 -15.34
C VAL A 40 0.55 -18.93 -14.72
N ILE A 41 0.95 -19.87 -13.86
CA ILE A 41 2.26 -19.90 -13.20
C ILE A 41 3.02 -21.16 -13.59
N LEU A 42 4.29 -21.02 -13.99
CA LEU A 42 5.24 -22.12 -14.08
C LEU A 42 6.07 -22.19 -12.80
N ALA A 43 5.94 -23.29 -12.07
CA ALA A 43 6.77 -23.60 -10.91
C ALA A 43 7.85 -24.62 -11.28
N THR A 44 9.09 -24.32 -10.93
CA THR A 44 10.22 -25.25 -11.04
C THR A 44 10.92 -25.37 -9.70
N VAL A 45 11.24 -26.61 -9.31
CA VAL A 45 11.97 -26.91 -8.07
C VAL A 45 13.24 -27.69 -8.39
N VAL A 46 14.35 -27.25 -7.82
CA VAL A 46 15.66 -27.89 -7.96
C VAL A 46 16.35 -27.97 -6.60
N GLU A 47 16.92 -29.13 -6.29
CA GLU A 47 17.82 -29.34 -5.16
C GLU A 47 19.25 -29.58 -5.65
N SER A 48 20.23 -28.97 -4.98
CA SER A 48 21.64 -29.18 -5.28
C SER A 48 22.09 -30.60 -4.91
N LYS A 49 22.93 -31.20 -5.75
CA LYS A 49 23.55 -32.50 -5.46
C LYS A 49 24.60 -32.48 -4.35
N ARG A 50 25.10 -31.29 -4.01
CA ARG A 50 26.13 -31.09 -2.98
C ARG A 50 25.49 -30.48 -1.75
N VAL A 51 25.93 -30.96 -0.59
CA VAL A 51 25.66 -30.35 0.72
C VAL A 51 26.63 -29.18 0.89
N ASN A 52 26.14 -28.04 1.40
CA ASN A 52 26.96 -26.87 1.70
C ASN A 52 27.22 -26.79 3.21
N ASP A 53 28.30 -27.42 3.68
CA ASP A 53 28.64 -27.45 5.12
C ASP A 53 29.22 -26.13 5.64
N SER A 54 29.45 -25.14 4.76
CA SER A 54 30.00 -23.83 5.15
C SER A 54 28.96 -22.86 5.70
N ILE A 55 27.67 -23.17 5.51
CA ILE A 55 26.55 -22.36 5.99
C ILE A 55 25.87 -23.00 7.20
N ASP A 56 25.36 -22.18 8.09
CA ASP A 56 24.73 -22.56 9.35
C ASP A 56 23.19 -22.51 9.31
N TYR A 57 22.60 -22.18 8.16
CA TYR A 57 21.15 -22.05 7.96
C TYR A 57 20.66 -22.97 6.82
N PHE A 58 19.36 -23.26 6.79
CA PHE A 58 18.71 -23.97 5.69
C PHE A 58 18.59 -23.10 4.41
N PRO A 59 19.32 -23.43 3.32
CA PRO A 59 19.42 -22.58 2.14
C PRO A 59 18.26 -22.76 1.14
N LEU A 60 17.06 -22.33 1.52
CA LEU A 60 15.91 -22.21 0.63
C LEU A 60 15.87 -20.84 -0.05
N SER A 61 15.79 -20.84 -1.38
CA SER A 61 15.63 -19.64 -2.21
C SER A 61 14.34 -19.70 -3.03
N ILE A 62 13.49 -18.69 -2.85
CA ILE A 62 12.27 -18.51 -3.64
C ILE A 62 12.38 -17.26 -4.50
N ASN A 63 12.06 -17.41 -5.78
CA ASN A 63 12.02 -16.36 -6.78
C ASN A 63 10.64 -16.31 -7.41
N PHE A 64 9.89 -15.25 -7.11
CA PHE A 64 8.64 -14.93 -7.82
C PHE A 64 8.97 -13.99 -8.97
N GLU A 65 8.94 -14.51 -10.19
CA GLU A 65 9.41 -13.85 -11.39
C GLU A 65 8.24 -13.25 -12.17
N GLU A 66 8.03 -11.95 -11.98
CA GLU A 66 7.12 -11.18 -12.81
C GLU A 66 7.67 -11.04 -14.24
N LYS A 67 6.78 -11.14 -15.20
CA LYS A 67 7.08 -10.94 -16.62
C LYS A 67 6.03 -10.02 -17.20
N LEU A 68 6.43 -8.89 -17.75
CA LEU A 68 5.47 -7.90 -18.26
C LEU A 68 4.69 -8.44 -19.47
N TYR A 69 5.27 -9.40 -20.20
CA TYR A 69 4.55 -10.11 -21.25
C TYR A 69 3.33 -10.87 -20.72
N ALA A 70 3.31 -11.27 -19.44
CA ALA A 70 2.18 -11.97 -18.85
C ALA A 70 0.93 -11.08 -18.82
N ALA A 71 1.13 -9.76 -18.72
CA ALA A 71 0.11 -8.73 -18.82
C ALA A 71 -0.02 -8.12 -20.24
N GLY A 72 0.73 -8.63 -21.23
CA GLY A 72 0.80 -8.04 -22.57
C GLY A 72 1.49 -6.66 -22.62
N LYS A 73 2.29 -6.31 -21.61
CA LYS A 73 2.92 -4.98 -21.46
C LYS A 73 4.40 -4.98 -21.87
N ILE A 74 4.87 -3.82 -22.33
CA ILE A 74 6.31 -3.51 -22.47
C ILE A 74 6.66 -2.45 -21.42
N LYS A 75 7.76 -2.65 -20.71
CA LYS A 75 8.21 -1.75 -19.63
C LYS A 75 8.18 -0.27 -20.01
N GLY A 76 7.61 0.55 -19.13
CA GLY A 76 7.45 1.99 -19.34
C GLY A 76 8.78 2.75 -19.44
N SER A 77 9.83 2.28 -18.73
CA SER A 77 11.15 2.93 -18.68
C SER A 77 11.66 3.36 -20.06
N ARG A 78 12.06 4.63 -20.18
CA ARG A 78 12.59 5.22 -21.42
C ARG A 78 13.87 4.53 -21.89
N PHE A 79 14.68 4.02 -20.96
CA PHE A 79 16.02 3.49 -21.24
C PHE A 79 16.07 1.96 -21.22
N MET A 80 15.33 1.31 -20.30
CA MET A 80 15.40 -0.13 -20.09
C MET A 80 14.07 -0.79 -20.43
N LYS A 81 13.98 -1.46 -21.58
CA LYS A 81 12.77 -2.19 -22.03
C LYS A 81 12.70 -3.64 -21.54
N ARG A 82 13.50 -3.99 -20.54
CA ARG A 82 13.58 -5.31 -19.92
C ARG A 82 13.29 -5.22 -18.43
N GLU A 83 12.66 -6.25 -17.87
CA GLU A 83 12.53 -6.44 -16.44
C GLU A 83 13.91 -6.42 -15.77
N GLY A 84 14.01 -5.73 -14.63
CA GLY A 84 15.28 -5.42 -13.97
C GLY A 84 15.34 -6.08 -12.61
N ARG A 85 15.68 -5.29 -11.58
CA ARG A 85 15.53 -5.73 -10.19
C ARG A 85 14.07 -6.15 -9.91
N PRO A 86 13.84 -7.13 -9.02
CA PRO A 86 12.51 -7.45 -8.53
C PRO A 86 11.79 -6.20 -8.00
N THR A 87 10.48 -6.12 -8.25
CA THR A 87 9.58 -5.14 -7.65
C THR A 87 9.36 -5.46 -6.17
N ASP A 88 8.83 -4.50 -5.41
CA ASP A 88 8.46 -4.76 -4.01
C ASP A 88 7.39 -5.86 -3.94
N GLU A 89 6.40 -5.84 -4.84
CA GLU A 89 5.36 -6.87 -4.91
C GLU A 89 5.93 -8.26 -5.19
N SER A 90 6.80 -8.41 -6.18
CA SER A 90 7.53 -9.66 -6.45
C SER A 90 8.28 -10.18 -5.21
N ILE A 91 8.90 -9.29 -4.44
CA ILE A 91 9.58 -9.65 -3.19
C ILE A 91 8.56 -10.10 -2.14
N LEU A 92 7.44 -9.40 -2.00
CA LEU A 92 6.37 -9.72 -1.05
C LEU A 92 5.71 -11.06 -1.37
N SER A 93 5.33 -11.32 -2.63
CA SER A 93 4.80 -12.61 -3.09
C SER A 93 5.78 -13.75 -2.80
N GLY A 94 7.06 -13.56 -3.14
CA GLY A 94 8.11 -14.54 -2.84
C GLY A 94 8.26 -14.81 -1.34
N ARG A 95 8.13 -13.77 -0.49
CA ARG A 95 8.18 -13.92 0.96
C ARG A 95 6.95 -14.63 1.52
N LEU A 96 5.76 -14.31 1.03
CA LEU A 96 4.51 -14.96 1.45
C LEU A 96 4.59 -16.48 1.21
N ILE A 97 5.10 -16.87 0.04
CA ILE A 97 5.27 -18.27 -0.32
C ILE A 97 6.36 -18.91 0.55
N ASP A 98 7.50 -18.24 0.74
CA ASP A 98 8.60 -18.73 1.60
C ASP A 98 8.12 -19.01 3.02
N ARG A 99 7.40 -18.07 3.62
CA ARG A 99 6.81 -18.18 4.96
C ARG A 99 5.81 -19.34 5.05
N SER A 100 5.09 -19.63 3.97
CA SER A 100 4.12 -20.73 3.93
C SER A 100 4.79 -22.11 3.87
N ILE A 101 5.86 -22.27 3.07
CA ILE A 101 6.42 -23.61 2.80
C ILE A 101 7.67 -23.94 3.61
N ARG A 102 8.43 -22.94 4.07
CA ARG A 102 9.69 -23.13 4.80
C ARG A 102 9.56 -23.99 6.07
N PRO A 103 8.53 -23.82 6.93
CA PRO A 103 8.39 -24.60 8.16
C PRO A 103 8.20 -26.11 7.95
N LEU A 104 7.89 -26.52 6.72
CA LEU A 104 7.63 -27.92 6.36
C LEU A 104 8.87 -28.65 5.83
N PHE A 105 10.00 -27.96 5.72
CA PHE A 105 11.31 -28.59 5.51
C PHE A 105 11.95 -28.94 6.85
N ASP A 106 12.85 -29.91 6.83
CA ASP A 106 13.77 -30.09 7.94
C ASP A 106 14.85 -29.00 7.91
N ASP A 107 14.95 -28.21 8.98
CA ASP A 107 15.93 -27.13 9.13
C ASP A 107 17.37 -27.67 9.21
N SER A 108 17.57 -28.98 9.39
CA SER A 108 18.89 -29.63 9.34
C SER A 108 19.44 -29.77 7.91
N VAL A 109 18.58 -29.64 6.88
CA VAL A 109 19.01 -29.77 5.48
C VAL A 109 20.00 -28.67 5.11
N ARG A 110 21.07 -29.04 4.43
CA ARG A 110 22.13 -28.12 3.95
C ARG A 110 22.31 -28.16 2.42
N ASN A 111 21.43 -28.85 1.71
CA ASN A 111 21.32 -28.78 0.25
C ASN A 111 20.60 -27.48 -0.13
N GLU A 112 21.10 -26.79 -1.14
CA GLU A 112 20.46 -25.61 -1.71
C GLU A 112 19.20 -26.03 -2.46
N ILE A 113 18.06 -25.49 -2.04
CA ILE A 113 16.77 -25.71 -2.69
C ILE A 113 16.33 -24.39 -3.34
N GLN A 114 16.12 -24.42 -4.65
CA GLN A 114 15.65 -23.28 -5.42
C GLN A 114 14.26 -23.55 -5.99
N ILE A 115 13.35 -22.60 -5.75
CA ILE A 115 12.00 -22.59 -6.29
C ILE A 115 11.83 -21.32 -7.11
N VAL A 116 11.57 -21.48 -8.41
CA VAL A 116 11.31 -20.36 -9.32
C VAL A 116 9.86 -20.45 -9.78
N LEU A 117 9.13 -19.36 -9.59
CA LEU A 117 7.70 -19.21 -9.87
C LEU A 117 7.57 -18.12 -10.92
N THR A 118 7.47 -18.51 -12.19
CA THR A 118 7.40 -17.58 -13.31
C THR A 118 5.95 -17.35 -13.69
N VAL A 119 5.53 -16.09 -13.68
CA VAL A 119 4.20 -15.69 -14.12
C VAL A 119 4.19 -15.67 -15.66
N LEU A 120 3.41 -16.56 -16.27
CA LEU A 120 3.34 -16.71 -17.72
C LEU A 120 2.19 -15.92 -18.34
N ALA A 121 1.07 -15.82 -17.61
CA ALA A 121 -0.11 -15.03 -17.99
C ALA A 121 -0.83 -14.55 -16.73
N ILE A 122 -1.47 -13.39 -16.79
CA ILE A 122 -2.40 -12.89 -15.78
C ILE A 122 -3.71 -12.45 -16.47
N ASP A 123 -4.83 -12.61 -15.80
CA ASP A 123 -6.15 -12.15 -16.27
C ASP A 123 -6.60 -10.82 -15.67
N GLY A 124 -5.83 -10.27 -14.71
CA GLY A 124 -6.15 -9.02 -14.02
C GLY A 124 -7.19 -9.17 -12.90
N GLU A 125 -7.73 -10.37 -12.69
CA GLU A 125 -8.75 -10.64 -11.66
C GLU A 125 -8.25 -11.59 -10.57
N ASN A 126 -7.53 -12.65 -10.96
CA ASN A 126 -7.05 -13.69 -10.05
C ASN A 126 -5.65 -13.38 -9.51
N ASP A 127 -5.44 -13.65 -8.22
CA ASP A 127 -4.15 -13.44 -7.57
C ASP A 127 -3.09 -14.45 -8.05
N ALA A 128 -2.04 -13.92 -8.69
CA ALA A 128 -0.90 -14.71 -9.15
C ALA A 128 -0.11 -15.34 -7.99
N THR A 129 -0.06 -14.70 -6.83
CA THR A 129 0.64 -15.19 -5.63
C THR A 129 -0.01 -16.46 -5.08
N ILE A 130 -1.35 -16.49 -4.98
CA ILE A 130 -2.10 -17.68 -4.53
C ILE A 130 -1.92 -18.84 -5.50
N THR A 131 -2.05 -18.56 -6.80
CA THR A 131 -1.81 -19.54 -7.87
C THR A 131 -0.38 -20.09 -7.79
N ALA A 132 0.61 -19.22 -7.52
CA ALA A 132 2.00 -19.60 -7.38
C ALA A 132 2.31 -20.40 -6.11
N LEU A 133 1.61 -20.14 -4.99
CA LEU A 133 1.72 -20.95 -3.78
C LEU A 133 1.24 -22.38 -4.03
N VAL A 134 0.09 -22.55 -4.69
CA VAL A 134 -0.43 -23.86 -5.12
C VAL A 134 0.58 -24.54 -6.06
N ALA A 135 1.19 -23.80 -6.98
CA ALA A 135 2.20 -24.33 -7.89
C ALA A 135 3.49 -24.78 -7.18
N ALA A 136 4.01 -23.97 -6.24
CA ALA A 136 5.17 -24.31 -5.41
C ALA A 136 4.92 -25.57 -4.59
N SER A 137 3.78 -25.61 -3.89
CA SER A 137 3.33 -26.73 -3.07
C SER A 137 3.21 -28.01 -3.90
N THR A 138 2.55 -27.95 -5.05
CA THR A 138 2.39 -29.09 -5.95
C THR A 138 3.75 -29.60 -6.45
N ALA A 139 4.61 -28.70 -6.93
CA ALA A 139 5.93 -29.07 -7.45
C ALA A 139 6.77 -29.76 -6.38
N LEU A 140 6.82 -29.22 -5.17
CA LEU A 140 7.50 -29.84 -4.04
C LEU A 140 6.89 -31.20 -3.69
N PHE A 141 5.56 -31.28 -3.66
CA PHE A 141 4.86 -32.50 -3.27
C PHE A 141 5.15 -33.66 -4.23
N ILE A 142 5.14 -33.42 -5.54
CA ILE A 142 5.43 -34.46 -6.55
C ILE A 142 6.93 -34.76 -6.71
N SER A 143 7.81 -33.86 -6.24
CA SER A 143 9.27 -34.05 -6.30
C SER A 143 9.76 -35.15 -5.37
N ASP A 144 11.03 -35.49 -5.53
CA ASP A 144 11.81 -36.34 -4.63
C ASP A 144 12.33 -35.60 -3.38
N ILE A 145 12.15 -34.28 -3.26
CA ILE A 145 12.67 -33.51 -2.13
C ILE A 145 11.83 -33.75 -0.87
N GLU A 146 12.50 -33.94 0.26
CA GLU A 146 11.89 -34.13 1.58
C GLU A 146 11.18 -32.86 2.05
N TRP A 147 9.85 -32.92 2.12
CA TRP A 147 8.99 -31.79 2.46
C TRP A 147 7.65 -32.31 2.99
N LYS A 148 7.20 -31.81 4.15
CA LYS A 148 6.07 -32.32 4.93
C LYS A 148 4.68 -31.78 4.48
N GLY A 149 4.58 -31.26 3.26
CA GLY A 149 3.29 -30.83 2.69
C GLY A 149 2.43 -31.97 2.15
N PRO A 150 1.35 -31.68 1.38
CA PRO A 150 1.10 -30.41 0.73
C PRO A 150 0.38 -29.40 1.63
N ILE A 151 0.43 -28.14 1.21
CA ILE A 151 -0.45 -27.09 1.73
C ILE A 151 -1.09 -26.33 0.58
N ALA A 152 -2.21 -25.69 0.83
CA ALA A 152 -2.78 -24.70 -0.07
C ALA A 152 -2.81 -23.34 0.64
N GLY A 153 -3.11 -22.29 -0.11
CA GLY A 153 -3.48 -21.01 0.49
C GLY A 153 -4.51 -20.31 -0.37
N ALA A 154 -5.29 -19.43 0.23
CA ALA A 154 -6.39 -18.73 -0.42
C ALA A 154 -6.42 -17.28 0.04
N ARG A 155 -6.96 -16.39 -0.80
CA ARG A 155 -7.24 -14.99 -0.45
C ARG A 155 -8.72 -14.80 -0.20
N ILE A 156 -9.09 -14.37 1.00
CA ILE A 156 -10.44 -14.27 1.50
C ILE A 156 -10.83 -12.79 1.56
N GLY A 157 -11.91 -12.45 0.86
CA GLY A 157 -12.59 -11.16 0.97
C GLY A 157 -13.77 -11.24 1.93
N ARG A 158 -14.30 -10.09 2.32
CA ARG A 158 -15.58 -9.98 3.00
C ARG A 158 -16.38 -8.84 2.41
N ASN A 159 -17.55 -9.14 1.85
CA ASN A 159 -18.44 -8.10 1.36
C ASN A 159 -18.92 -7.24 2.55
N LYS A 160 -18.58 -5.96 2.54
CA LYS A 160 -18.87 -5.02 3.64
C LYS A 160 -20.37 -4.75 3.84
N GLU A 161 -21.20 -5.03 2.84
CA GLU A 161 -22.66 -4.79 2.87
C GLU A 161 -23.42 -6.04 3.33
N THR A 162 -23.05 -7.23 2.84
CA THR A 162 -23.73 -8.49 3.20
C THR A 162 -23.10 -9.20 4.39
N GLY A 163 -21.81 -8.94 4.66
CA GLY A 163 -21.00 -9.61 5.67
C GLY A 163 -20.49 -10.99 5.24
N GLU A 164 -20.76 -11.42 4.01
CA GLU A 164 -20.37 -12.74 3.50
C GLU A 164 -18.89 -12.82 3.12
N PHE A 165 -18.26 -13.96 3.41
CA PHE A 165 -16.89 -14.24 2.98
C PHE A 165 -16.83 -14.69 1.52
N ILE A 166 -15.80 -14.24 0.82
CA ILE A 166 -15.57 -14.52 -0.60
C ILE A 166 -14.25 -15.28 -0.74
N LEU A 167 -14.29 -16.49 -1.30
CA LEU A 167 -13.09 -17.31 -1.53
C LEU A 167 -12.38 -16.89 -2.81
N ASN A 168 -11.06 -16.69 -2.72
CA ASN A 168 -10.22 -16.19 -3.81
C ASN A 168 -10.81 -14.91 -4.41
N VAL A 169 -11.15 -13.95 -3.55
CA VAL A 169 -11.73 -12.66 -3.93
C VAL A 169 -10.94 -12.05 -5.10
N THR A 170 -11.65 -11.58 -6.13
CA THR A 170 -10.97 -10.97 -7.28
C THR A 170 -10.43 -9.59 -6.92
N ARG A 171 -9.49 -9.08 -7.72
CA ARG A 171 -8.96 -7.72 -7.58
C ARG A 171 -10.08 -6.67 -7.58
N THR A 172 -11.05 -6.81 -8.48
CA THR A 172 -12.20 -5.92 -8.59
C THR A 172 -13.10 -6.01 -7.35
N GLU A 173 -13.47 -7.23 -6.92
CA GLU A 173 -14.29 -7.44 -5.72
C GLU A 173 -13.63 -6.88 -4.45
N LEU A 174 -12.31 -7.10 -4.33
CA LEU A 174 -11.52 -6.65 -3.19
C LEU A 174 -11.51 -5.12 -3.08
N ALA A 175 -11.30 -4.43 -4.21
CA ALA A 175 -11.25 -2.97 -4.26
C ALA A 175 -12.63 -2.34 -3.97
N GLU A 176 -13.70 -2.87 -4.57
CA GLU A 176 -15.01 -2.23 -4.55
C GLU A 176 -15.84 -2.59 -3.31
N THR A 177 -15.84 -3.87 -2.94
CA THR A 177 -16.82 -4.42 -1.98
C THR A 177 -16.19 -4.89 -0.67
N SER A 178 -14.88 -5.14 -0.64
CA SER A 178 -14.26 -5.79 0.52
C SER A 178 -13.79 -4.81 1.61
N ASP A 179 -14.03 -5.18 2.86
CA ASP A 179 -13.42 -4.58 4.06
C ASP A 179 -12.28 -5.42 4.67
N LEU A 180 -12.04 -6.61 4.11
CA LEU A 180 -11.00 -7.56 4.52
C LEU A 180 -10.25 -8.11 3.30
N ASP A 181 -8.93 -8.13 3.36
CA ASP A 181 -8.05 -8.82 2.42
C ASP A 181 -7.19 -9.78 3.23
N LEU A 182 -7.61 -11.05 3.33
CA LEU A 182 -6.99 -12.04 4.20
C LEU A 182 -6.41 -13.19 3.38
N VAL A 183 -5.09 -13.36 3.39
CA VAL A 183 -4.45 -14.58 2.90
C VAL A 183 -4.25 -15.56 4.06
N VAL A 184 -4.71 -16.80 3.88
CA VAL A 184 -4.43 -17.94 4.77
C VAL A 184 -3.72 -19.04 4.00
N SER A 185 -2.76 -19.72 4.62
CA SER A 185 -2.17 -20.95 4.07
C SER A 185 -1.97 -22.03 5.12
N GLY A 186 -2.12 -23.29 4.70
CA GLY A 186 -2.03 -24.46 5.56
C GLY A 186 -2.96 -25.59 5.10
N THR A 187 -3.59 -26.24 6.08
CA THR A 187 -4.65 -27.25 5.91
C THR A 187 -5.92 -26.79 6.65
N PRO A 188 -7.07 -27.48 6.47
CA PRO A 188 -8.28 -27.14 7.22
C PRO A 188 -8.11 -27.18 8.74
N GLU A 189 -7.23 -28.04 9.26
CA GLU A 189 -7.00 -28.22 10.69
C GLU A 189 -5.94 -27.27 11.26
N LYS A 190 -4.99 -26.83 10.42
CA LYS A 190 -3.80 -26.08 10.86
C LYS A 190 -3.42 -24.99 9.89
N ILE A 191 -3.31 -23.76 10.40
CA ILE A 191 -2.83 -22.60 9.62
C ILE A 191 -1.35 -22.38 9.88
N ILE A 192 -0.56 -22.22 8.82
CA ILE A 192 0.89 -21.97 8.90
C ILE A 192 1.19 -20.47 8.79
N MET A 193 0.56 -19.80 7.83
CA MET A 193 0.83 -18.40 7.55
C MET A 193 -0.48 -17.64 7.36
N VAL A 194 -0.53 -16.45 7.93
CA VAL A 194 -1.59 -15.48 7.70
C VAL A 194 -0.96 -14.15 7.28
N GLU A 195 -1.59 -13.48 6.33
CA GLU A 195 -1.34 -12.08 6.05
C GLU A 195 -2.66 -11.38 5.75
N ALA A 196 -2.95 -10.28 6.42
CA ALA A 196 -4.21 -9.56 6.23
C ALA A 196 -4.03 -8.05 6.18
N GLY A 197 -4.83 -7.39 5.35
CA GLY A 197 -5.20 -5.98 5.45
C GLY A 197 -6.70 -5.86 5.73
N ALA A 198 -7.11 -4.88 6.54
CA ALA A 198 -8.50 -4.76 6.98
C ALA A 198 -8.89 -3.30 7.23
N LYS A 199 -10.15 -2.95 6.98
CA LYS A 199 -10.71 -1.63 7.25
C LYS A 199 -11.37 -1.61 8.64
N GLU A 200 -10.55 -1.75 9.68
CA GLU A 200 -10.98 -1.80 11.10
C GLU A 200 -11.97 -2.95 11.39
N VAL A 201 -11.69 -4.15 10.86
CA VAL A 201 -12.55 -5.33 11.04
C VAL A 201 -12.45 -5.86 12.48
N PRO A 202 -13.57 -6.20 13.16
CA PRO A 202 -13.55 -6.78 14.50
C PRO A 202 -12.76 -8.09 14.59
N GLU A 203 -12.16 -8.35 15.76
CA GLU A 203 -11.33 -9.53 15.98
C GLU A 203 -12.06 -10.86 15.76
N GLU A 204 -13.34 -10.93 16.16
CA GLU A 204 -14.18 -12.12 16.00
C GLU A 204 -14.39 -12.44 14.51
N ILE A 205 -14.68 -11.43 13.70
CA ILE A 205 -14.88 -11.59 12.25
C ILE A 205 -13.59 -12.00 11.55
N LEU A 206 -12.45 -11.43 11.97
CA LEU A 206 -11.15 -11.82 11.45
C LEU A 206 -10.87 -13.31 11.74
N PHE A 207 -11.14 -13.76 12.96
CA PHE A 207 -10.95 -15.16 13.34
C PHE A 207 -11.89 -16.08 12.56
N ASP A 208 -13.17 -15.72 12.43
CA ASP A 208 -14.15 -16.47 11.63
C ASP A 208 -13.70 -16.58 10.16
N ALA A 209 -13.14 -15.51 9.60
CA ALA A 209 -12.59 -15.51 8.24
C ALA A 209 -11.37 -16.43 8.10
N MET A 210 -10.48 -16.47 9.10
CA MET A 210 -9.34 -17.39 9.11
C MET A 210 -9.81 -18.85 9.12
N LYS A 211 -10.75 -19.16 10.01
CA LYS A 211 -11.31 -20.51 10.15
C LYS A 211 -12.02 -20.94 8.87
N TRP A 212 -12.94 -20.12 8.37
CA TRP A 212 -13.67 -20.40 7.14
C TRP A 212 -12.71 -20.54 5.95
N GLY A 213 -11.73 -19.65 5.82
CA GLY A 213 -10.73 -19.70 4.77
C GLY A 213 -9.92 -20.99 4.78
N ALA A 214 -9.52 -21.50 5.96
CA ALA A 214 -8.82 -22.77 6.09
C ALA A 214 -9.68 -23.96 5.63
N GLU A 215 -10.97 -23.99 6.02
CA GLU A 215 -11.92 -25.01 5.56
C GLU A 215 -12.05 -25.05 4.03
N GLN A 216 -11.95 -23.88 3.37
CA GLN A 216 -12.04 -23.77 1.92
C GLN A 216 -10.78 -24.24 1.16
N LEU A 217 -9.71 -24.65 1.85
CA LEU A 217 -8.47 -25.12 1.20
C LEU A 217 -8.57 -26.55 0.65
N GLN A 218 -9.53 -27.35 1.13
CA GLN A 218 -9.63 -28.78 0.83
C GLN A 218 -9.65 -29.12 -0.68
N PRO A 219 -10.41 -28.43 -1.56
CA PRO A 219 -10.47 -28.80 -2.97
C PRO A 219 -9.12 -28.72 -3.69
N ALA A 220 -8.28 -27.74 -3.33
CA ALA A 220 -6.95 -27.60 -3.90
C ALA A 220 -6.01 -28.71 -3.38
N LEU A 221 -6.10 -29.07 -2.09
CA LEU A 221 -5.34 -30.16 -1.49
C LEU A 221 -5.70 -31.51 -2.12
N ASP A 222 -6.98 -31.80 -2.31
CA ASP A 222 -7.46 -33.02 -2.96
C ASP A 222 -6.92 -33.15 -4.40
N LEU A 223 -6.85 -32.03 -5.12
CA LEU A 223 -6.26 -32.01 -6.46
C LEU A 223 -4.76 -32.32 -6.41
N MET A 224 -4.00 -31.74 -5.46
CA MET A 224 -2.56 -32.04 -5.30
C MET A 224 -2.32 -33.51 -4.94
N GLU A 225 -3.12 -34.09 -4.05
CA GLU A 225 -3.07 -35.50 -3.70
C GLU A 225 -3.30 -36.41 -4.91
N LYS A 226 -4.28 -36.07 -5.76
CA LYS A 226 -4.51 -36.80 -7.02
C LYS A 226 -3.29 -36.74 -7.95
N VAL A 227 -2.68 -35.57 -8.11
CA VAL A 227 -1.47 -35.42 -8.95
C VAL A 227 -0.31 -36.24 -8.36
N ARG A 228 -0.12 -36.18 -7.04
CA ARG A 228 0.91 -36.96 -6.34
C ARG A 228 0.71 -38.47 -6.50
N ALA A 229 -0.51 -38.96 -6.37
CA ALA A 229 -0.82 -40.38 -6.55
C ALA A 229 -0.49 -40.87 -7.97
N ASP A 230 -0.74 -40.02 -8.98
CA ASP A 230 -0.54 -40.39 -10.39
C ASP A 230 0.93 -40.34 -10.84
N ILE A 231 1.72 -39.40 -10.33
CA ILE A 231 3.08 -39.11 -10.85
C ILE A 231 4.15 -38.76 -9.81
N GLY A 232 3.82 -38.80 -8.51
CA GLY A 232 4.75 -38.45 -7.45
C GLY A 232 6.00 -39.33 -7.41
N LYS A 233 7.17 -38.72 -7.25
CA LYS A 233 8.44 -39.43 -7.04
C LYS A 233 8.62 -39.83 -5.59
N GLU A 234 9.19 -41.00 -5.31
CA GLU A 234 9.57 -41.35 -3.93
C GLU A 234 10.45 -40.27 -3.30
N LYS A 235 10.19 -39.94 -2.03
CA LYS A 235 10.96 -38.93 -1.32
C LYS A 235 12.36 -39.49 -1.05
N SER A 236 13.36 -38.72 -1.45
CA SER A 236 14.75 -38.89 -1.06
C SER A 236 14.83 -38.66 0.44
N VAL A 237 14.82 -39.74 1.22
CA VAL A 237 15.11 -39.66 2.65
C VAL A 237 16.61 -39.38 2.77
N SER A 238 16.93 -38.15 3.17
CA SER A 238 18.32 -37.67 3.27
C SER A 238 19.04 -38.15 4.52
N ALA A 239 18.39 -38.98 5.34
CA ALA A 239 19.03 -39.61 6.49
C ALA A 239 20.18 -40.52 6.01
N VAL A 240 21.42 -40.07 6.24
CA VAL A 240 22.57 -40.97 6.25
C VAL A 240 22.24 -42.02 7.30
N LYS A 241 22.06 -43.28 6.88
CA LYS A 241 21.87 -44.38 7.82
C LYS A 241 23.04 -44.38 8.80
N ASP A 242 22.82 -44.72 10.07
CA ASP A 242 23.90 -44.74 11.06
C ASP A 242 25.10 -45.61 10.63
N GLU A 243 24.85 -46.59 9.76
CA GLU A 243 25.85 -47.48 9.15
C GLU A 243 26.73 -46.82 8.06
N ASP A 244 26.28 -45.71 7.47
CA ASP A 244 26.94 -44.98 6.38
C ASP A 244 27.60 -43.67 6.85
N LYS A 245 27.48 -43.31 8.14
CA LYS A 245 28.09 -42.09 8.72
C LYS A 245 29.61 -42.25 8.83
N THR A 246 30.35 -41.21 8.45
CA THR A 246 31.79 -41.17 8.68
C THR A 246 32.09 -41.02 10.18
N GLU A 247 33.27 -41.46 10.62
CA GLU A 247 33.71 -41.29 12.02
C GLU A 247 33.64 -39.83 12.47
N GLU A 248 33.95 -38.89 11.57
CA GLU A 248 33.82 -37.45 11.80
C GLU A 248 32.36 -37.00 12.03
N GLN A 249 31.40 -37.53 11.26
CA GLN A 249 29.97 -37.22 11.44
C GLN A 249 29.45 -37.72 12.80
N VAL A 250 29.83 -38.94 13.19
CA VAL A 250 29.47 -39.50 14.50
C VAL A 250 30.03 -38.64 15.64
N GLN A 251 31.29 -38.18 15.53
CA GLN A 251 31.89 -37.30 16.52
C GLN A 251 31.19 -35.93 16.59
N LYS A 252 30.81 -35.33 15.44
CA LYS A 252 30.05 -34.07 15.40
C LYS A 252 28.68 -34.21 16.08
N GLU A 253 27.95 -35.29 15.81
CA GLU A 253 26.68 -35.59 16.48
C GLU A 253 26.85 -35.78 17.99
N ALA A 254 27.90 -36.48 18.42
CA ALA A 254 28.24 -36.64 19.83
C ALA A 254 28.56 -35.30 20.51
N VAL A 255 29.31 -34.41 19.85
CA VAL A 255 29.58 -33.05 20.33
C VAL A 255 28.29 -32.23 20.45
N VAL A 256 27.41 -32.30 19.45
CA VAL A 256 26.09 -31.64 19.47
C VAL A 256 25.26 -32.11 20.66
N ALA A 257 25.11 -33.43 20.83
CA ALA A 257 24.35 -34.01 21.93
C ALA A 257 24.95 -33.69 23.30
N ALA A 258 26.28 -33.74 23.43
CA ALA A 258 26.98 -33.38 24.66
C ALA A 258 26.80 -31.90 25.02
N THR A 259 26.82 -31.01 24.02
CA THR A 259 26.59 -29.57 24.19
C THR A 259 25.16 -29.29 24.65
N GLU A 260 24.16 -29.88 23.99
CA GLU A 260 22.75 -29.71 24.34
C GLU A 260 22.47 -30.21 25.78
N ALA A 261 22.98 -31.40 26.13
CA ALA A 261 22.85 -31.94 27.47
C ALA A 261 23.52 -31.05 28.53
N PHE A 262 24.68 -30.47 28.20
CA PHE A 262 25.36 -29.53 29.10
C PHE A 262 24.52 -28.28 29.35
N VAL A 263 23.99 -27.63 28.30
CA VAL A 263 23.12 -26.45 28.42
C VAL A 263 21.93 -26.74 29.32
N SER A 264 21.28 -27.90 29.13
CA SER A 264 20.16 -28.32 29.97
C SER A 264 20.57 -28.48 31.44
N SER A 265 21.75 -29.06 31.70
CA SER A 265 22.25 -29.27 33.07
C SER A 265 22.56 -27.97 33.83
N VAL A 266 23.00 -26.93 33.12
CA VAL A 266 23.35 -25.62 33.71
C VAL A 266 22.22 -24.59 33.61
N ALA A 267 21.05 -24.98 33.07
CA ALA A 267 19.96 -24.05 32.80
C ALA A 267 19.52 -23.26 34.05
N ASN A 268 19.38 -23.91 35.20
CA ASN A 268 19.02 -23.22 36.45
C ASN A 268 20.10 -22.24 36.92
N ASP A 269 21.37 -22.59 36.73
CA ASP A 269 22.51 -21.86 37.32
C ASP A 269 23.04 -20.73 36.41
N MET A 270 22.77 -20.80 35.11
CA MET A 270 23.26 -19.82 34.12
C MET A 270 22.14 -19.08 33.37
N ILE A 271 21.05 -19.78 33.00
CA ILE A 271 19.94 -19.17 32.25
C ILE A 271 18.97 -18.47 33.21
N PHE A 272 18.50 -19.20 34.23
CA PHE A 272 17.43 -18.76 35.16
C PHE A 272 17.92 -18.32 36.54
N ASN A 273 19.22 -18.04 36.68
CA ASN A 273 19.83 -17.62 37.94
C ASN A 273 19.44 -16.21 38.39
N ALA A 274 19.05 -15.37 37.44
CA ALA A 274 18.58 -14.01 37.65
C ALA A 274 17.66 -13.61 36.50
N VAL A 275 16.83 -12.61 36.76
CA VAL A 275 16.03 -11.95 35.72
C VAL A 275 16.96 -11.25 34.73
N LYS A 276 16.66 -11.38 33.43
CA LYS A 276 17.42 -10.76 32.33
C LYS A 276 16.51 -9.83 31.55
N ILE A 277 16.63 -8.53 31.78
CA ILE A 277 15.70 -7.53 31.20
C ILE A 277 16.19 -7.13 29.81
N SER A 278 17.44 -6.69 29.73
CA SER A 278 18.02 -6.14 28.49
C SER A 278 18.51 -7.24 27.55
N ARG A 279 18.57 -6.91 26.26
CA ARG A 279 19.18 -7.77 25.24
C ARG A 279 20.66 -7.99 25.49
N ALA A 280 21.37 -6.99 26.01
CA ALA A 280 22.79 -7.10 26.34
C ALA A 280 23.05 -8.17 27.41
N GLU A 281 22.25 -8.20 28.48
CA GLU A 281 22.34 -9.23 29.52
C GLU A 281 22.08 -10.64 28.97
N ARG A 282 21.14 -10.77 28.03
CA ARG A 282 20.83 -12.05 27.38
C ARG A 282 21.94 -12.49 26.44
N SER A 283 22.53 -11.57 25.67
CA SER A 283 23.70 -11.88 24.82
C SER A 283 24.87 -12.35 25.67
N ALA A 284 25.21 -11.61 26.74
CA ALA A 284 26.28 -11.99 27.65
C ALA A 284 26.04 -13.35 28.33
N MET A 285 24.78 -13.68 28.65
CA MET A 285 24.41 -15.00 29.17
C MET A 285 24.66 -16.10 28.14
N VAL A 286 24.27 -15.90 26.88
CA VAL A 286 24.52 -16.86 25.80
C VAL A 286 26.01 -17.04 25.55
N ASP A 287 26.79 -15.95 25.55
CA ASP A 287 28.24 -15.99 25.37
C ASP A 287 28.93 -16.75 26.53
N ALA A 288 28.53 -16.49 27.77
CA ALA A 288 29.05 -17.22 28.93
C ALA A 288 28.73 -18.73 28.89
N ILE A 289 27.52 -19.09 28.44
CA ILE A 289 27.15 -20.51 28.24
C ILE A 289 27.98 -21.13 27.12
N LYS A 290 28.25 -20.38 26.04
CA LYS A 290 29.10 -20.84 24.93
C LYS A 290 30.52 -21.13 25.39
N GLU A 291 31.11 -20.23 26.18
CA GLU A 291 32.44 -20.42 26.79
C GLU A 291 32.47 -21.64 27.71
N ALA A 292 31.47 -21.77 28.60
CA ALA A 292 31.38 -22.90 29.52
C ALA A 292 31.16 -24.24 28.79
N ALA A 293 30.35 -24.25 27.74
CA ALA A 293 30.12 -25.42 26.91
C ALA A 293 31.40 -25.84 26.18
N SER A 294 32.18 -24.88 25.65
CA SER A 294 33.48 -25.17 25.03
C SER A 294 34.43 -25.83 26.03
N ALA A 295 34.53 -25.30 27.25
CA ALA A 295 35.36 -25.90 28.30
C ALA A 295 34.89 -27.31 28.69
N HIS A 296 33.57 -27.54 28.76
CA HIS A 296 33.00 -28.86 29.03
C HIS A 296 33.33 -29.89 27.93
N LEU A 297 33.31 -29.47 26.66
CA LEU A 297 33.68 -30.34 25.54
C LEU A 297 35.18 -30.72 25.61
N THR A 298 36.06 -29.77 25.94
CA THR A 298 37.48 -30.06 26.17
C THR A 298 37.67 -31.06 27.32
N GLU A 299 36.95 -30.89 28.44
CA GLU A 299 37.01 -31.80 29.59
C GLU A 299 36.55 -33.22 29.24
N LYS A 300 35.54 -33.35 28.37
CA LYS A 300 35.07 -34.63 27.83
C LYS A 300 36.02 -35.26 26.81
N GLY A 301 37.08 -34.55 26.41
CA GLY A 301 38.10 -35.04 25.48
C GLY A 301 37.70 -34.97 24.02
N PHE A 302 36.73 -34.11 23.65
CA PHE A 302 36.46 -33.82 22.25
C PHE A 302 37.55 -32.94 21.66
N ASP A 303 37.80 -33.09 20.36
CA ASP A 303 38.75 -32.25 19.61
C ASP A 303 38.19 -30.84 19.46
N GLU A 304 39.03 -29.82 19.67
CA GLU A 304 38.66 -28.40 19.54
C GLU A 304 38.14 -28.08 18.13
N GLU A 305 38.66 -28.75 17.09
CA GLU A 305 38.19 -28.58 15.71
C GLU A 305 36.71 -28.97 15.52
N LEU A 306 36.17 -29.80 16.41
CA LEU A 306 34.79 -30.28 16.35
C LEU A 306 33.83 -29.45 17.22
N HIS A 307 34.34 -28.61 18.14
CA HIS A 307 33.52 -27.84 19.07
C HIS A 307 32.49 -26.97 18.35
N ASP A 308 32.88 -26.38 17.22
CA ASP A 308 32.02 -25.54 16.40
C ASP A 308 30.73 -26.24 15.97
N ALA A 309 30.73 -27.56 15.81
CA ALA A 309 29.51 -28.32 15.47
C ALA A 309 28.43 -28.19 16.56
N GLY A 310 28.82 -28.19 17.84
CA GLY A 310 27.90 -28.00 18.96
C GLY A 310 27.64 -26.53 19.27
N LEU A 311 28.69 -25.70 19.28
CA LEU A 311 28.62 -24.31 19.75
C LEU A 311 27.86 -23.37 18.80
N LYS A 312 27.74 -23.69 17.51
CA LYS A 312 26.96 -22.89 16.55
C LYS A 312 25.47 -22.79 16.92
N ASN A 313 24.93 -23.84 17.54
CA ASN A 313 23.51 -23.92 17.90
C ASN A 313 23.24 -23.54 19.37
N ILE A 314 24.17 -22.87 20.05
CA ILE A 314 24.02 -22.59 21.48
C ILE A 314 22.77 -21.76 21.80
N LYS A 315 22.43 -20.77 20.94
CA LYS A 315 21.22 -19.96 21.09
C LYS A 315 19.96 -20.81 20.97
N LEU A 316 19.97 -21.81 20.09
CA LEU A 316 18.86 -22.75 19.91
C LEU A 316 18.62 -23.57 21.18
N TYR A 317 19.67 -24.14 21.78
CA TYR A 317 19.54 -24.95 23.00
C TYR A 317 19.06 -24.10 24.19
N VAL A 318 19.58 -22.87 24.31
CA VAL A 318 19.10 -21.90 25.32
C VAL A 318 17.62 -21.60 25.11
N SER A 319 17.18 -21.32 23.87
CA SER A 319 15.77 -21.09 23.55
C SER A 319 14.88 -22.31 23.85
N LYS A 320 15.35 -23.55 23.64
CA LYS A 320 14.61 -24.76 24.03
C LYS A 320 14.36 -24.81 25.55
N GLU A 321 15.36 -24.51 26.36
CA GLU A 321 15.22 -24.48 27.83
C GLU A 321 14.31 -23.34 28.30
N ILE A 322 14.33 -22.19 27.61
CA ILE A 322 13.38 -21.08 27.84
C ILE A 322 11.95 -21.53 27.54
N THR A 323 11.69 -22.12 26.37
CA THR A 323 10.37 -22.65 26.01
C THR A 323 9.88 -23.65 27.05
N LYS A 324 10.74 -24.61 27.44
CA LYS A 324 10.41 -25.61 28.47
C LYS A 324 10.06 -24.94 29.81
N ARG A 325 10.83 -23.93 30.24
CA ARG A 325 10.56 -23.20 31.48
C ARG A 325 9.22 -22.47 31.45
N ILE A 326 8.88 -21.85 30.32
CA ILE A 326 7.60 -21.15 30.14
C ILE A 326 6.45 -22.17 30.22
N LEU A 327 6.56 -23.31 29.53
CA LEU A 327 5.53 -24.35 29.56
C LEU A 327 5.31 -24.94 30.95
N GLU A 328 6.39 -25.19 31.71
CA GLU A 328 6.32 -25.85 33.01
C GLU A 328 5.98 -24.91 34.18
N LYS A 329 6.43 -23.64 34.12
CA LYS A 329 6.38 -22.73 35.28
C LYS A 329 5.81 -21.35 34.99
N ASP A 330 5.35 -21.08 33.76
CA ASP A 330 4.90 -19.76 33.30
C ASP A 330 5.96 -18.65 33.54
N GLN A 331 7.24 -19.03 33.59
CA GLN A 331 8.34 -18.12 33.96
C GLN A 331 9.09 -17.65 32.70
N ARG A 332 8.94 -16.37 32.37
CA ARG A 332 9.74 -15.69 31.34
C ARG A 332 11.10 -15.24 31.90
N LEU A 333 12.06 -15.02 31.01
CA LEU A 333 13.43 -14.65 31.39
C LEU A 333 13.54 -13.27 32.05
N ASP A 334 12.72 -12.33 31.62
CA ASP A 334 12.69 -10.96 32.11
C ASP A 334 11.72 -10.77 33.29
N GLY A 335 11.15 -11.86 33.80
CA GLY A 335 10.27 -11.87 34.97
C GLY A 335 8.83 -11.42 34.69
N ARG A 336 8.50 -11.07 33.45
CA ARG A 336 7.12 -10.71 33.07
C ARG A 336 6.18 -11.91 33.14
N SER A 337 4.90 -11.62 33.34
CA SER A 337 3.85 -12.61 33.09
C SER A 337 3.66 -12.87 31.58
N LEU A 338 2.91 -13.92 31.23
CA LEU A 338 2.63 -14.27 29.83
C LEU A 338 1.86 -13.19 29.08
N THR A 339 1.11 -12.33 29.78
CA THR A 339 0.24 -11.30 29.19
C THR A 339 0.82 -9.89 29.23
N GLU A 340 1.97 -9.72 29.86
CA GLU A 340 2.56 -8.41 30.16
C GLU A 340 3.44 -7.86 29.02
N ILE A 341 3.27 -6.57 28.72
CA ILE A 341 4.05 -5.82 27.74
C ILE A 341 5.31 -5.28 28.41
N ARG A 342 6.42 -5.16 27.67
CA ARG A 342 7.59 -4.41 28.14
C ARG A 342 7.25 -2.94 28.38
N GLU A 343 8.14 -2.26 29.07
CA GLU A 343 8.06 -0.80 29.26
C GLU A 343 7.88 -0.08 27.92
N LEU A 344 6.93 0.86 27.90
CA LEU A 344 6.54 1.62 26.71
C LEU A 344 6.92 3.09 26.90
N LEU A 345 7.58 3.65 25.89
CA LEU A 345 7.88 5.08 25.80
C LEU A 345 7.48 5.57 24.41
N ALA A 346 6.90 6.76 24.36
CA ALA A 346 6.49 7.42 23.13
C ALA A 346 6.77 8.91 23.25
N ASP A 347 7.53 9.45 22.29
CA ASP A 347 7.83 10.88 22.19
C ASP A 347 7.58 11.35 20.75
N VAL A 348 7.28 12.64 20.60
CA VAL A 348 7.11 13.33 19.32
C VAL A 348 8.02 14.57 19.25
N ASP A 349 8.20 15.14 18.06
CA ASP A 349 8.96 16.39 17.84
C ASP A 349 10.46 16.34 18.20
N LEU A 350 11.08 15.21 17.90
CA LEU A 350 12.46 14.92 18.27
C LEU A 350 13.48 15.61 17.35
N LEU A 351 13.09 15.88 16.11
CA LEU A 351 13.98 16.40 15.09
C LEU A 351 13.54 17.80 14.64
N PRO A 352 14.48 18.77 14.55
CA PRO A 352 14.18 20.04 13.92
C PRO A 352 13.99 19.85 12.41
N ARG A 353 13.24 20.74 11.79
CA ARG A 353 13.03 20.87 10.33
C ARG A 353 12.21 19.79 9.62
N VAL A 354 12.09 18.59 10.18
CA VAL A 354 11.23 17.55 9.60
C VAL A 354 9.75 17.93 9.79
N HIS A 355 8.86 17.37 8.96
CA HIS A 355 7.44 17.75 9.03
C HIS A 355 6.75 17.13 10.25
N GLY A 356 7.10 15.87 10.57
CA GLY A 356 6.77 15.24 11.84
C GLY A 356 7.81 14.17 12.19
N SER A 357 8.02 13.97 13.49
CA SER A 357 8.87 12.90 14.00
C SER A 357 8.30 12.32 15.27
N ALA A 358 8.53 11.02 15.47
CA ALA A 358 8.19 10.33 16.70
C ALA A 358 9.16 9.19 16.97
N MET A 359 9.46 8.95 18.25
CA MET A 359 10.17 7.77 18.71
C MET A 359 9.19 6.94 19.52
N PHE A 360 9.12 5.66 19.17
CA PHE A 360 8.39 4.67 19.94
C PHE A 360 9.37 3.61 20.41
N MET A 361 9.34 3.31 21.70
CA MET A 361 10.21 2.33 22.33
C MET A 361 9.37 1.36 23.17
N ARG A 362 9.68 0.07 23.01
CA ARG A 362 9.08 -1.04 23.75
C ARG A 362 10.18 -1.97 24.23
N GLY A 363 10.56 -1.85 25.50
CA GLY A 363 11.84 -2.35 26.00
C GLY A 363 13.00 -1.91 25.09
N ASP A 364 13.88 -2.83 24.71
CA ASP A 364 15.02 -2.48 23.82
C ASP A 364 14.66 -2.34 22.32
N THR A 365 13.39 -2.51 21.93
CA THR A 365 12.97 -2.22 20.55
C THR A 365 12.65 -0.74 20.45
N GLN A 366 13.48 0.02 19.73
CA GLN A 366 13.35 1.46 19.55
C GLN A 366 13.31 1.82 18.07
N VAL A 367 12.29 2.59 17.68
CA VAL A 367 12.12 3.05 16.30
C VAL A 367 11.89 4.55 16.28
N LEU A 368 12.63 5.25 15.41
CA LEU A 368 12.41 6.65 15.08
C LEU A 368 11.71 6.74 13.73
N SER A 369 10.47 7.21 13.72
CA SER A 369 9.69 7.44 12.50
C SER A 369 9.65 8.92 12.15
N VAL A 370 9.87 9.23 10.88
CA VAL A 370 9.95 10.59 10.35
C VAL A 370 9.05 10.73 9.13
N VAL A 371 8.25 11.79 9.11
CA VAL A 371 7.33 12.12 8.02
C VAL A 371 7.89 13.24 7.15
N THR A 372 7.77 13.05 5.85
CA THR A 372 7.94 14.08 4.82
C THR A 372 6.65 14.16 3.99
N LEU A 373 6.19 15.39 3.78
CA LEU A 373 5.03 15.72 2.95
C LEU A 373 5.55 16.36 1.67
N GLY A 374 5.14 15.83 0.52
CA GLY A 374 5.50 16.32 -0.80
C GLY A 374 4.30 16.91 -1.54
N ALA A 375 4.56 17.49 -2.71
CA ALA A 375 3.52 17.93 -3.63
C ALA A 375 2.66 16.73 -4.11
N PRO A 376 1.45 16.95 -4.65
CA PRO A 376 0.65 15.89 -5.26
C PRO A 376 1.43 15.11 -6.33
N GLY A 377 2.30 15.76 -7.10
CA GLY A 377 3.16 15.10 -8.08
C GLY A 377 4.30 14.24 -7.54
N ASP A 378 4.64 14.32 -6.24
CA ASP A 378 5.75 13.56 -5.61
C ASP A 378 5.41 12.09 -5.29
N VAL A 379 4.26 11.61 -5.78
CA VAL A 379 3.83 10.21 -5.64
C VAL A 379 4.76 9.24 -6.38
N GLN A 380 4.86 8.02 -5.86
CA GLN A 380 5.65 6.98 -6.51
C GLN A 380 4.84 6.33 -7.64
N THR A 381 5.34 6.39 -8.87
CA THR A 381 4.75 5.64 -10.00
C THR A 381 5.03 4.15 -9.87
N LEU A 382 3.99 3.33 -10.04
CA LEU A 382 4.06 1.87 -10.11
C LEU A 382 3.90 1.44 -11.58
N ASP A 383 4.84 0.60 -12.05
CA ASP A 383 4.89 0.00 -13.39
C ASP A 383 5.24 -1.48 -13.20
N THR A 384 4.24 -2.27 -12.80
CA THR A 384 4.34 -3.70 -12.47
C THR A 384 3.47 -4.53 -13.40
N MET A 385 3.49 -5.87 -13.26
CA MET A 385 2.62 -6.71 -14.11
C MET A 385 1.14 -6.48 -13.79
N GLU A 386 0.78 -6.40 -12.50
CA GLU A 386 -0.61 -6.31 -12.03
C GLU A 386 -1.08 -4.87 -11.81
N GLU A 387 -0.16 -3.96 -11.49
CA GLU A 387 -0.48 -2.57 -11.13
C GLU A 387 0.20 -1.57 -12.05
N ASP A 388 -0.60 -0.72 -12.69
CA ASP A 388 -0.17 0.57 -13.23
C ASP A 388 -0.86 1.65 -12.39
N GLY A 389 -0.09 2.50 -11.73
CA GLY A 389 -0.71 3.48 -10.85
C GLY A 389 0.27 4.38 -10.12
N ILE A 390 -0.24 5.04 -9.09
CA ILE A 390 0.52 5.90 -8.21
C ILE A 390 0.34 5.45 -6.76
N LYS A 391 1.40 5.61 -5.98
CA LYS A 391 1.42 5.32 -4.56
C LYS A 391 1.64 6.62 -3.81
N ARG A 392 0.55 7.11 -3.20
CA ARG A 392 0.54 8.37 -2.43
C ARG A 392 1.19 8.25 -1.07
N TYR A 393 0.97 7.12 -0.39
CA TYR A 393 1.57 6.82 0.90
C TYR A 393 2.71 5.81 0.73
N MET A 394 3.90 6.21 1.15
CA MET A 394 5.12 5.41 1.02
C MET A 394 5.72 5.17 2.40
N HIS A 395 5.74 3.93 2.85
CA HIS A 395 6.44 3.56 4.08
C HIS A 395 7.77 2.87 3.75
N HIS A 396 8.86 3.44 4.27
CA HIS A 396 10.18 2.82 4.21
C HIS A 396 10.61 2.40 5.60
N TYR A 397 11.05 1.16 5.70
CA TYR A 397 11.60 0.58 6.92
C TYR A 397 13.10 0.34 6.69
N ASN A 398 13.92 0.83 7.62
CA ASN A 398 15.36 0.67 7.59
C ASN A 398 15.85 0.02 8.89
N ASP A 399 16.59 -1.07 8.75
CA ASP A 399 17.44 -1.62 9.80
C ASP A 399 18.90 -1.64 9.34
N ALA A 400 19.80 -1.60 10.31
CA ALA A 400 21.24 -1.57 10.09
C ALA A 400 21.94 -2.53 11.07
N PRO A 401 23.20 -2.90 10.86
CA PRO A 401 23.91 -3.79 11.78
C PRO A 401 23.90 -3.28 13.24
N TYR A 402 24.01 -1.95 13.45
CA TYR A 402 23.97 -1.36 14.79
C TYR A 402 22.62 -1.55 15.49
N THR A 403 21.52 -1.72 14.75
CA THR A 403 20.19 -2.04 15.30
C THR A 403 20.24 -3.29 16.17
N TYR A 404 21.18 -4.20 15.84
CA TYR A 404 21.36 -5.46 16.53
C TYR A 404 22.61 -5.50 17.44
N GLY A 405 23.36 -4.40 17.53
CA GLY A 405 24.65 -4.36 18.22
C GLY A 405 25.77 -5.07 17.45
N GLU A 406 25.61 -5.25 16.13
CA GLU A 406 26.53 -6.00 15.27
C GLU A 406 27.22 -5.09 14.24
N THR A 407 28.30 -5.58 13.63
CA THR A 407 28.96 -4.91 12.50
C THR A 407 28.61 -5.60 11.19
N GLY A 408 28.42 -4.85 10.11
CA GLY A 408 28.11 -5.42 8.81
C GLY A 408 28.16 -4.40 7.66
N TRP A 409 28.01 -4.89 6.43
CA TRP A 409 28.00 -4.05 5.24
C TRP A 409 26.67 -3.29 5.12
N MET A 410 26.74 -1.98 4.92
CA MET A 410 25.56 -1.18 4.59
C MET A 410 25.20 -1.38 3.10
N ARG A 411 24.18 -2.19 2.84
CA ARG A 411 23.59 -2.41 1.50
C ARG A 411 22.23 -1.72 1.42
N GLY A 412 21.59 -1.79 0.24
CA GLY A 412 20.18 -1.41 0.12
C GLY A 412 19.26 -2.31 0.95
N PRO A 413 17.96 -1.96 1.08
CA PRO A 413 17.02 -2.69 1.91
C PRO A 413 16.89 -4.15 1.45
N GLY A 414 17.00 -5.07 2.42
CA GLY A 414 16.78 -6.49 2.18
C GLY A 414 15.30 -6.86 2.08
N ARG A 415 15.01 -8.11 1.70
CA ARG A 415 13.63 -8.62 1.59
C ARG A 415 12.83 -8.43 2.89
N ARG A 416 13.46 -8.61 4.06
CA ARG A 416 12.81 -8.45 5.37
C ARG A 416 12.40 -6.99 5.63
N ALA A 417 13.27 -6.05 5.33
CA ALA A 417 13.01 -4.62 5.49
C ALA A 417 11.81 -4.19 4.63
N ILE A 418 11.77 -4.61 3.37
CA ILE A 418 10.63 -4.37 2.45
C ILE A 418 9.34 -4.97 3.03
N GLY A 419 9.38 -6.23 3.50
CA GLY A 419 8.22 -6.88 4.12
C GLY A 419 7.71 -6.19 5.39
N HIS A 420 8.61 -5.71 6.25
CA HIS A 420 8.24 -4.97 7.46
C HIS A 420 7.64 -3.60 7.13
N GLY A 421 8.19 -2.89 6.14
CA GLY A 421 7.66 -1.62 5.66
C GLY A 421 6.26 -1.78 5.08
N ALA A 422 6.07 -2.76 4.20
CA ALA A 422 4.76 -3.07 3.60
C ALA A 422 3.70 -3.43 4.65
N LEU A 423 4.06 -4.15 5.73
CA LEU A 423 3.14 -4.44 6.81
C LEU A 423 2.70 -3.18 7.57
N ALA A 424 3.64 -2.30 7.91
CA ALA A 424 3.33 -1.03 8.58
C ALA A 424 2.53 -0.09 7.67
N GLU A 425 2.79 -0.15 6.36
CA GLU A 425 2.05 0.60 5.36
C GLU A 425 0.58 0.15 5.29
N LYS A 426 0.36 -1.16 5.08
CA LYS A 426 -0.94 -1.83 5.06
C LYS A 426 -1.75 -1.56 6.33
N ALA A 427 -1.07 -1.47 7.47
CA ALA A 427 -1.70 -1.17 8.75
C ALA A 427 -2.26 0.26 8.86
N LEU A 428 -1.65 1.23 8.19
CA LEU A 428 -1.98 2.66 8.32
C LEU A 428 -2.85 3.18 7.18
N GLU A 429 -2.79 2.56 6.01
CA GLU A 429 -3.59 2.95 4.84
C GLU A 429 -5.10 3.12 5.12
N PRO A 430 -5.78 2.24 5.89
CA PRO A 430 -7.22 2.38 6.16
C PRO A 430 -7.61 3.66 6.90
N VAL A 431 -6.69 4.21 7.71
CA VAL A 431 -6.93 5.39 8.56
C VAL A 431 -6.40 6.70 7.96
N LEU A 432 -5.73 6.64 6.81
CA LEU A 432 -5.28 7.84 6.12
C LEU A 432 -6.47 8.68 5.63
N PRO A 433 -6.31 10.01 5.57
CA PRO A 433 -7.30 10.88 4.96
C PRO A 433 -7.37 10.65 3.45
N ALA A 434 -8.55 10.91 2.89
CA ALA A 434 -8.73 10.93 1.45
C ALA A 434 -7.82 11.98 0.80
N GLU A 435 -7.49 11.78 -0.47
CA GLU A 435 -6.65 12.71 -1.22
C GLU A 435 -7.29 14.11 -1.32
N GLU A 436 -8.61 14.17 -1.46
CA GLU A 436 -9.35 15.43 -1.57
C GLU A 436 -9.26 16.28 -0.30
N ASP A 437 -9.20 15.62 0.87
CA ASP A 437 -9.12 16.27 2.18
C ASP A 437 -7.66 16.63 2.55
N PHE A 438 -6.70 15.89 1.99
CA PHE A 438 -5.29 16.06 2.31
C PHE A 438 -4.39 15.75 1.10
N PRO A 439 -4.28 16.67 0.12
CA PRO A 439 -3.69 16.38 -1.19
C PRO A 439 -2.16 16.35 -1.21
N TYR A 440 -1.55 15.59 -0.29
CA TYR A 440 -0.10 15.46 -0.14
C TYR A 440 0.35 14.05 -0.51
N ALA A 441 1.50 13.95 -1.18
CA ALA A 441 2.30 12.73 -1.12
C ALA A 441 2.90 12.59 0.29
N ILE A 442 2.79 11.41 0.89
CA ILE A 442 3.18 11.17 2.27
C ILE A 442 4.27 10.10 2.27
N ARG A 443 5.47 10.46 2.71
CA ARG A 443 6.57 9.51 2.92
C ARG A 443 6.85 9.39 4.41
N VAL A 444 6.84 8.17 4.91
CA VAL A 444 7.26 7.85 6.27
C VAL A 444 8.48 6.95 6.22
N VAL A 445 9.51 7.30 6.97
CA VAL A 445 10.71 6.48 7.12
C VAL A 445 10.83 6.08 8.58
N SER A 446 10.91 4.78 8.84
CA SER A 446 11.14 4.21 10.17
C SER A 446 12.56 3.67 10.26
N GLU A 447 13.39 4.37 11.03
CA GLU A 447 14.76 3.99 11.36
C GLU A 447 14.74 3.16 12.64
N VAL A 448 15.14 1.89 12.55
CA VAL A 448 15.17 1.00 13.72
C VAL A 448 16.50 1.17 14.44
N LEU A 449 16.45 1.82 15.61
CA LEU A 449 17.63 2.16 16.40
C LEU A 449 18.05 1.02 17.33
N GLY A 450 17.09 0.20 17.77
CA GLY A 450 17.32 -1.01 18.54
C GLY A 450 16.22 -2.04 18.25
N SER A 451 16.57 -3.31 18.22
CA SER A 451 15.59 -4.39 17.99
C SER A 451 15.79 -5.54 18.96
N ASN A 452 14.70 -5.90 19.65
CA ASN A 452 14.64 -7.01 20.59
C ASN A 452 13.25 -7.69 20.56
N GLY A 453 12.53 -7.52 19.46
CA GLY A 453 11.18 -8.07 19.29
C GLY A 453 10.31 -7.08 18.52
N SER A 454 9.85 -7.54 17.35
CA SER A 454 8.89 -6.88 16.47
C SER A 454 9.05 -5.38 16.30
N SER A 455 10.18 -4.99 15.71
CA SER A 455 10.44 -3.62 15.26
C SER A 455 9.42 -3.13 14.24
N SER A 456 8.79 -3.99 13.43
CA SER A 456 7.72 -3.60 12.50
C SER A 456 6.47 -3.06 13.20
N MET A 457 6.09 -3.64 14.34
CA MET A 457 4.98 -3.15 15.15
C MET A 457 5.33 -1.83 15.84
N ALA A 458 6.58 -1.69 16.31
CA ALA A 458 7.08 -0.40 16.80
C ALA A 458 7.12 0.67 15.70
N SER A 459 7.48 0.31 14.46
CA SER A 459 7.38 1.21 13.30
C SER A 459 5.95 1.64 13.02
N THR A 460 4.96 0.75 13.16
CA THR A 460 3.54 1.13 13.00
C THR A 460 3.13 2.18 14.03
N CYS A 461 3.48 1.97 15.31
CA CYS A 461 3.20 2.93 16.38
C CYS A 461 3.91 4.27 16.14
N GLY A 462 5.21 4.25 15.84
CA GLY A 462 6.00 5.45 15.54
C GLY A 462 5.48 6.21 14.31
N SER A 463 5.09 5.49 13.26
CA SER A 463 4.47 6.08 12.07
C SER A 463 3.14 6.75 12.39
N SER A 464 2.25 6.12 13.17
CA SER A 464 1.01 6.76 13.61
C SER A 464 1.27 8.06 14.37
N LEU A 465 2.20 8.05 15.34
CA LEU A 465 2.55 9.23 16.14
C LEU A 465 3.15 10.35 15.28
N SER A 466 4.10 9.99 14.40
CA SER A 466 4.80 10.96 13.55
C SER A 466 3.89 11.58 12.48
N LEU A 467 2.91 10.84 11.96
CA LEU A 467 1.86 11.35 11.06
C LEU A 467 0.97 12.37 11.78
N MET A 468 0.53 12.06 13.01
CA MET A 468 -0.23 13.00 13.84
C MET A 468 0.58 14.26 14.16
N ALA A 469 1.87 14.10 14.49
CA ALA A 469 2.79 15.20 14.76
C ALA A 469 3.07 16.07 13.52
N ALA A 470 2.98 15.48 12.31
CA ALA A 470 3.08 16.20 11.05
C ALA A 470 1.81 16.98 10.68
N GLY A 471 0.71 16.80 11.42
CA GLY A 471 -0.59 17.40 11.11
C GLY A 471 -1.36 16.65 10.02
N VAL A 472 -1.00 15.39 9.73
CA VAL A 472 -1.82 14.55 8.86
C VAL A 472 -3.11 14.21 9.60
N PRO A 473 -4.29 14.53 9.06
CA PRO A 473 -5.58 14.29 9.73
C PRO A 473 -5.95 12.80 9.66
N LEU A 474 -5.20 11.97 10.39
CA LEU A 474 -5.53 10.55 10.57
C LEU A 474 -6.91 10.43 11.22
N LYS A 475 -7.72 9.50 10.70
CA LYS A 475 -9.04 9.21 11.27
C LYS A 475 -8.92 8.77 12.73
N LYS A 476 -7.97 7.88 13.01
CA LYS A 476 -7.68 7.30 14.32
C LYS A 476 -6.22 6.84 14.41
N PRO A 477 -5.59 6.83 15.60
CA PRO A 477 -4.27 6.26 15.77
C PRO A 477 -4.29 4.73 15.61
N VAL A 478 -3.24 4.18 15.02
CA VAL A 478 -3.05 2.73 14.83
C VAL A 478 -1.83 2.29 15.63
N CYS A 479 -1.97 1.24 16.43
CA CYS A 479 -0.85 0.60 17.11
C CYS A 479 -0.62 -0.83 16.61
N GLY A 480 0.51 -1.43 16.98
CA GLY A 480 0.80 -2.83 16.70
C GLY A 480 1.40 -3.58 17.90
N ILE A 481 1.10 -4.87 17.98
CA ILE A 481 1.70 -5.80 18.95
C ILE A 481 2.17 -7.06 18.24
N ALA A 482 3.22 -7.68 18.78
CA ALA A 482 3.61 -9.04 18.41
C ALA A 482 3.33 -10.00 19.56
N MET A 483 2.72 -11.11 19.19
CA MET A 483 2.39 -12.22 20.05
C MET A 483 3.30 -13.38 19.71
N GLY A 484 3.67 -14.12 20.75
CA GLY A 484 4.52 -15.29 20.69
C GLY A 484 3.78 -16.58 21.03
N LEU A 485 4.43 -17.70 20.78
CA LEU A 485 4.00 -19.01 21.26
C LEU A 485 5.21 -19.75 21.81
N ALA A 486 5.11 -20.24 23.04
CA ALA A 486 5.95 -21.33 23.52
C ALA A 486 5.15 -22.62 23.31
N SER A 487 5.69 -23.60 22.57
CA SER A 487 4.98 -24.86 22.36
C SER A 487 5.87 -26.08 22.17
N ASP A 488 5.29 -27.23 22.45
CA ASP A 488 5.79 -28.56 22.13
C ASP A 488 4.65 -29.36 21.47
N LEU A 489 4.21 -28.91 20.29
CA LEU A 489 3.04 -29.45 19.60
C LEU A 489 3.26 -30.87 19.05
N GLU A 490 4.49 -31.23 18.71
CA GLU A 490 4.83 -32.57 18.19
C GLU A 490 5.10 -33.58 19.32
N GLY A 491 5.51 -33.13 20.51
CA GLY A 491 5.73 -33.97 21.68
C GLY A 491 4.50 -34.06 22.59
N THR A 492 4.43 -33.19 23.59
CA THR A 492 3.39 -33.20 24.63
C THR A 492 2.06 -32.59 24.20
N GLY A 493 2.03 -31.80 23.12
CA GLY A 493 0.90 -30.99 22.71
C GLY A 493 0.71 -29.72 23.55
N ALA A 494 1.63 -29.40 24.47
CA ALA A 494 1.52 -28.25 25.36
C ALA A 494 1.85 -26.93 24.64
N TRP A 495 1.14 -25.86 24.98
CA TRP A 495 1.38 -24.53 24.41
C TRP A 495 0.96 -23.39 25.35
N LYS A 496 1.60 -22.23 25.18
CA LYS A 496 1.32 -20.98 25.91
C LYS A 496 1.52 -19.77 24.99
N VAL A 497 0.52 -18.89 24.92
CA VAL A 497 0.59 -17.63 24.15
C VAL A 497 1.31 -16.55 24.96
N LEU A 498 2.23 -15.83 24.32
CA LEU A 498 3.05 -14.77 24.93
C LEU A 498 2.66 -13.41 24.36
N THR A 499 2.41 -12.42 25.21
CA THR A 499 2.31 -11.01 24.81
C THR A 499 3.69 -10.39 24.72
N ASP A 500 3.93 -9.65 23.64
CA ASP A 500 5.16 -8.88 23.42
C ASP A 500 6.42 -9.77 23.48
N LEU A 501 6.50 -10.67 22.51
CA LEU A 501 7.57 -11.65 22.31
C LEU A 501 8.96 -10.98 22.20
N GLN A 502 9.96 -11.61 22.83
CA GLN A 502 11.38 -11.28 22.67
C GLN A 502 12.11 -12.27 21.76
N ASP A 503 13.29 -11.88 21.26
CA ASP A 503 14.07 -12.68 20.32
C ASP A 503 14.47 -14.07 20.84
N VAL A 504 14.80 -14.20 22.13
CA VAL A 504 15.17 -15.49 22.76
C VAL A 504 13.97 -16.39 23.07
N GLU A 505 12.77 -15.80 23.12
CA GLU A 505 11.50 -16.49 23.33
C GLU A 505 10.94 -17.05 22.00
N ASP A 506 11.47 -16.59 20.86
CA ASP A 506 11.14 -17.08 19.52
C ASP A 506 11.90 -18.39 19.21
N GLY A 507 11.76 -19.38 20.10
CA GLY A 507 12.43 -20.66 20.02
C GLY A 507 11.77 -21.67 19.06
N PRO A 508 12.24 -22.93 19.07
CA PRO A 508 11.54 -24.04 18.43
C PRO A 508 10.11 -24.15 18.95
N GLY A 509 9.16 -24.48 18.07
CA GLY A 509 7.74 -24.43 18.41
C GLY A 509 7.16 -23.02 18.49
N GLY A 510 7.92 -22.01 18.07
CA GLY A 510 7.55 -20.60 18.10
C GLY A 510 6.47 -20.20 17.09
N MET A 511 5.83 -19.08 17.39
CA MET A 511 4.99 -18.31 16.48
C MET A 511 5.35 -16.83 16.62
N ASP A 512 5.36 -16.10 15.52
CA ASP A 512 5.43 -14.64 15.47
C ASP A 512 4.14 -14.12 14.83
N PHE A 513 3.17 -13.78 15.67
CA PHE A 513 1.87 -13.25 15.24
C PHE A 513 1.81 -11.75 15.51
N LYS A 514 1.84 -10.96 14.43
CA LYS A 514 1.80 -9.51 14.45
C LYS A 514 0.40 -9.04 14.09
N ILE A 515 -0.12 -8.10 14.84
CA ILE A 515 -1.45 -7.56 14.63
C ILE A 515 -1.49 -6.08 14.96
N THR A 516 -2.13 -5.32 14.08
CA THR A 516 -2.27 -3.87 14.19
C THR A 516 -3.74 -3.48 14.21
N GLY A 517 -4.01 -2.29 14.74
CA GLY A 517 -5.28 -1.64 14.50
C GLY A 517 -5.58 -0.52 15.48
N THR A 518 -6.83 -0.06 15.41
CA THR A 518 -7.37 1.02 16.23
C THR A 518 -8.11 0.44 17.43
N ARG A 519 -8.84 1.29 18.16
CA ARG A 519 -9.79 0.84 19.19
C ARG A 519 -10.99 0.08 18.63
N ASP A 520 -11.29 0.26 17.34
CA ASP A 520 -12.53 -0.24 16.74
C ASP A 520 -12.34 -1.59 16.04
N GLY A 521 -11.12 -1.89 15.61
CA GLY A 521 -10.82 -3.18 14.99
C GLY A 521 -9.39 -3.32 14.51
N VAL A 522 -9.17 -4.35 13.71
CA VAL A 522 -7.89 -4.75 13.14
C VAL A 522 -7.66 -4.05 11.81
N THR A 523 -6.43 -3.60 11.56
CA THR A 523 -6.04 -3.02 10.27
C THR A 523 -5.08 -3.89 9.47
N ALA A 524 -4.23 -4.67 10.12
CA ALA A 524 -3.38 -5.64 9.47
C ALA A 524 -2.99 -6.78 10.41
N VAL A 525 -2.72 -7.95 9.82
CA VAL A 525 -2.17 -9.12 10.52
C VAL A 525 -1.06 -9.73 9.69
N GLN A 526 -0.04 -10.24 10.37
CA GLN A 526 0.96 -11.10 9.77
C GLN A 526 1.34 -12.18 10.77
N MET A 527 1.16 -13.44 10.41
CA MET A 527 1.51 -14.58 11.25
C MET A 527 2.49 -15.49 10.55
N ASP A 528 3.52 -15.89 11.28
CA ASP A 528 4.44 -16.95 10.94
C ASP A 528 4.54 -17.95 12.07
N THR A 529 4.64 -19.24 11.74
CA THR A 529 4.95 -20.29 12.73
C THR A 529 6.18 -21.08 12.31
N LYS A 530 6.92 -21.57 13.30
CA LYS A 530 8.00 -22.54 13.14
C LYS A 530 7.53 -23.98 13.33
N THR A 531 6.23 -24.18 13.50
CA THR A 531 5.58 -25.49 13.65
C THR A 531 5.04 -25.98 12.31
N LEU A 532 4.48 -27.19 12.27
CA LEU A 532 3.71 -27.70 11.12
C LEU A 532 2.31 -27.08 11.00
N GLY A 533 2.08 -25.91 11.61
CA GLY A 533 0.82 -25.19 11.61
C GLY A 533 0.14 -25.16 12.98
N LEU A 534 -0.69 -24.14 13.17
CA LEU A 534 -1.36 -23.79 14.42
C LEU A 534 -2.84 -24.15 14.38
N THR A 535 -3.36 -24.62 15.51
CA THR A 535 -4.77 -24.95 15.66
C THR A 535 -5.61 -23.69 15.85
N MET A 536 -6.92 -23.79 15.58
CA MET A 536 -7.86 -22.69 15.76
C MET A 536 -7.90 -22.17 17.21
N ASP A 537 -7.76 -23.05 18.21
CA ASP A 537 -7.74 -22.65 19.63
C ASP A 537 -6.56 -21.70 19.95
N ILE A 538 -5.38 -21.98 19.38
CA ILE A 538 -4.20 -21.12 19.55
C ILE A 538 -4.44 -19.75 18.91
N LEU A 539 -5.03 -19.74 17.71
CA LEU A 539 -5.34 -18.49 16.99
C LEU A 539 -6.39 -17.66 17.72
N GLU A 540 -7.46 -18.27 18.20
CA GLU A 540 -8.53 -17.60 18.95
C GLU A 540 -7.97 -16.92 20.21
N GLN A 541 -7.19 -17.65 21.01
CA GLN A 541 -6.56 -17.08 22.19
C GLN A 541 -5.60 -15.95 21.83
N THR A 542 -4.80 -16.11 20.77
CA THR A 542 -3.84 -15.12 20.31
C THR A 542 -4.51 -13.82 19.89
N VAL A 543 -5.56 -13.92 19.08
CA VAL A 543 -6.34 -12.77 18.62
C VAL A 543 -6.96 -12.02 19.81
N LYS A 544 -7.58 -12.74 20.75
CA LYS A 544 -8.18 -12.14 21.95
C LYS A 544 -7.15 -11.43 22.83
N GLN A 545 -6.05 -12.10 23.16
CA GLN A 545 -4.99 -11.56 24.02
C GLN A 545 -4.31 -10.34 23.37
N SER A 546 -4.19 -10.33 22.04
CA SER A 546 -3.60 -9.20 21.30
C SER A 546 -4.41 -7.91 21.40
N LYS A 547 -5.75 -8.01 21.48
CA LYS A 547 -6.63 -6.84 21.62
C LYS A 547 -6.34 -6.09 22.91
N GLU A 548 -6.24 -6.82 24.02
CA GLU A 548 -5.94 -6.25 25.33
C GLU A 548 -4.60 -5.51 25.31
N ALA A 549 -3.58 -6.10 24.69
CA ALA A 549 -2.26 -5.49 24.57
C ALA A 549 -2.26 -4.23 23.70
N ARG A 550 -2.97 -4.24 22.56
CA ARG A 550 -3.12 -3.06 21.69
C ARG A 550 -3.78 -1.88 22.42
N MET A 551 -4.78 -2.13 23.25
CA MET A 551 -5.45 -1.07 24.02
C MET A 551 -4.50 -0.38 25.02
N GLN A 552 -3.58 -1.13 25.64
CA GLN A 552 -2.57 -0.57 26.52
C GLN A 552 -1.58 0.31 25.74
N ILE A 553 -1.11 -0.15 24.58
CA ILE A 553 -0.19 0.60 23.74
C ILE A 553 -0.83 1.89 23.22
N LEU A 554 -2.08 1.83 22.73
CA LEU A 554 -2.82 3.03 22.28
C LEU A 554 -2.92 4.07 23.38
N SER A 555 -3.15 3.65 24.62
CA SER A 555 -3.26 4.58 25.75
C SER A 555 -1.94 5.31 26.04
N VAL A 556 -0.79 4.65 25.85
CA VAL A 556 0.53 5.30 25.94
C VAL A 556 0.77 6.24 24.76
N MET A 557 0.41 5.82 23.54
CA MET A 557 0.53 6.68 22.35
C MET A 557 -0.30 7.97 22.48
N GLU A 558 -1.55 7.85 22.94
CA GLU A 558 -2.45 8.99 23.18
C GLU A 558 -1.90 9.97 24.23
N SER A 559 -1.08 9.48 25.17
CA SER A 559 -0.42 10.34 26.16
C SER A 559 0.71 11.19 25.56
N ALA A 560 1.35 10.72 24.48
CA ALA A 560 2.37 11.48 23.75
C ALA A 560 1.73 12.50 22.80
N ILE A 561 0.66 12.12 22.10
CA ILE A 561 -0.12 13.01 21.24
C ILE A 561 -1.58 12.52 21.14
N ALA A 562 -2.52 13.30 21.67
CA ALA A 562 -3.92 12.88 21.77
C ALA A 562 -4.69 12.96 20.43
N SER A 563 -4.30 13.88 19.55
CA SER A 563 -4.93 14.10 18.24
C SER A 563 -3.91 14.64 17.23
N PRO A 564 -4.15 14.47 15.92
CA PRO A 564 -3.35 15.17 14.91
C PRO A 564 -3.25 16.67 15.21
N ARG A 565 -2.11 17.28 14.86
CA ARG A 565 -1.98 18.73 14.94
C ARG A 565 -2.95 19.42 13.99
N ALA A 566 -3.49 20.55 14.43
CA ALA A 566 -4.36 21.38 13.60
C ALA A 566 -3.58 22.04 12.44
N ASP A 567 -2.34 22.46 12.70
CA ASP A 567 -1.47 23.10 11.73
C ASP A 567 -0.32 22.18 11.32
N LEU A 568 0.04 22.23 10.04
CA LEU A 568 1.23 21.59 9.49
C LEU A 568 2.51 22.29 9.95
N SER A 569 3.63 21.58 9.96
CA SER A 569 4.96 22.16 10.20
C SER A 569 5.22 23.39 9.32
N GLU A 570 5.92 24.40 9.83
CA GLU A 570 6.33 25.59 9.06
C GLU A 570 7.21 25.26 7.85
N HIS A 571 7.87 24.10 7.88
CA HIS A 571 8.71 23.61 6.80
C HIS A 571 7.97 22.72 5.81
N ALA A 572 6.76 22.28 6.15
CA ALA A 572 5.92 21.50 5.26
C ALA A 572 5.37 22.38 4.13
N PRO A 573 5.33 21.88 2.89
CA PRO A 573 4.68 22.60 1.81
C PRO A 573 3.21 22.88 2.16
N ARG A 574 2.73 24.05 1.78
CA ARG A 574 1.31 24.39 1.81
C ARG A 574 0.75 24.13 0.42
N ILE A 575 -0.49 23.64 0.38
CA ILE A 575 -1.23 23.43 -0.87
C ILE A 575 -2.49 24.28 -0.79
N GLU A 576 -2.67 25.12 -1.80
CA GLU A 576 -3.93 25.82 -2.00
C GLU A 576 -4.63 25.27 -3.25
N THR A 577 -5.87 24.85 -3.08
CA THR A 577 -6.70 24.34 -4.17
C THR A 577 -7.63 25.44 -4.67
N ILE A 578 -7.53 25.76 -5.95
CA ILE A 578 -8.50 26.60 -6.65
C ILE A 578 -9.26 25.76 -7.67
N LYS A 579 -10.53 26.11 -7.89
CA LYS A 579 -11.37 25.45 -8.91
C LYS A 579 -11.54 26.38 -10.11
N ILE A 580 -11.16 25.89 -11.28
CA ILE A 580 -11.38 26.55 -12.56
C ILE A 580 -12.41 25.77 -13.38
N ASP A 581 -12.91 26.38 -14.44
CA ASP A 581 -13.74 25.68 -15.41
C ASP A 581 -12.90 24.60 -16.13
N PRO A 582 -13.32 23.32 -16.17
CA PRO A 582 -12.62 22.26 -16.89
C PRO A 582 -12.30 22.61 -18.36
N GLU A 583 -13.15 23.41 -19.02
CA GLU A 583 -12.91 23.84 -20.40
C GLU A 583 -11.70 24.76 -20.55
N LYS A 584 -11.27 25.42 -19.45
CA LYS A 584 -10.15 26.38 -19.43
C LYS A 584 -8.83 25.78 -18.94
N ILE A 585 -8.79 24.50 -18.62
CA ILE A 585 -7.55 23.79 -18.28
C ILE A 585 -6.51 23.98 -19.39
N GLY A 586 -6.95 23.94 -20.65
CA GLY A 586 -6.08 24.14 -21.82
C GLY A 586 -5.38 25.51 -21.86
N ASP A 587 -6.05 26.56 -21.37
CA ASP A 587 -5.50 27.92 -21.35
C ASP A 587 -4.39 28.06 -20.28
N VAL A 588 -4.58 27.41 -19.14
CA VAL A 588 -3.60 27.41 -18.03
C VAL A 588 -2.37 26.58 -18.38
N ILE A 589 -2.55 25.39 -18.97
CA ILE A 589 -1.43 24.54 -19.41
C ILE A 589 -0.69 25.21 -20.58
N GLY A 590 -1.45 25.71 -21.55
CA GLY A 590 -0.96 26.29 -22.80
C GLY A 590 -0.34 25.27 -23.77
N PRO A 591 0.00 25.68 -24.99
CA PRO A 591 0.51 24.76 -26.03
C PRO A 591 1.80 24.05 -25.59
N GLY A 592 1.72 22.72 -25.41
CA GLY A 592 2.85 21.89 -24.97
C GLY A 592 3.29 22.12 -23.52
N GLY A 593 2.42 22.68 -22.67
CA GLY A 593 2.72 22.99 -21.28
C GLY A 593 3.60 24.22 -21.08
N LYS A 594 3.72 25.10 -22.09
CA LYS A 594 4.60 26.27 -22.02
C LYS A 594 4.13 27.30 -20.99
N THR A 595 2.83 27.53 -20.88
CA THR A 595 2.28 28.54 -19.97
C THR A 595 2.49 28.11 -18.52
N ILE A 596 2.08 26.89 -18.18
CA ILE A 596 2.26 26.36 -16.82
C ILE A 596 3.74 26.28 -16.41
N LYS A 597 4.63 25.82 -17.30
CA LYS A 597 6.08 25.81 -17.02
C LYS A 597 6.63 27.20 -16.76
N LYS A 598 6.14 28.21 -17.48
CA LYS A 598 6.54 29.61 -17.26
C LYS A 598 6.07 30.11 -15.89
N ILE A 599 4.84 29.79 -15.48
CA ILE A 599 4.33 30.16 -14.14
C ILE A 599 5.18 29.50 -13.05
N ILE A 600 5.47 28.20 -13.17
CA ILE A 600 6.33 27.44 -12.25
C ILE A 600 7.73 28.08 -12.18
N GLU A 601 8.33 28.43 -13.33
CA GLU A 601 9.67 29.05 -13.39
C GLU A 601 9.70 30.46 -12.78
N GLU A 602 8.65 31.27 -13.00
CA GLU A 602 8.56 32.64 -12.48
C GLU A 602 8.24 32.72 -10.99
N THR A 603 7.43 31.80 -10.48
CA THR A 603 6.94 31.82 -9.08
C THR A 603 7.67 30.85 -8.17
N GLY A 604 8.29 29.80 -8.72
CA GLY A 604 8.97 28.75 -7.96
C GLY A 604 8.04 27.82 -7.18
N VAL A 605 6.75 27.75 -7.57
CA VAL A 605 5.74 26.86 -6.99
C VAL A 605 5.57 25.62 -7.87
N ASP A 606 5.09 24.51 -7.30
CA ASP A 606 4.62 23.37 -8.08
C ASP A 606 3.12 23.49 -8.34
N ILE A 607 2.68 23.12 -9.54
CA ILE A 607 1.28 23.23 -9.96
C ILE A 607 0.84 21.90 -10.55
N ASP A 608 -0.13 21.27 -9.91
CA ASP A 608 -0.83 20.08 -10.40
C ASP A 608 -2.25 20.47 -10.83
N ILE A 609 -2.70 19.97 -11.98
CA ILE A 609 -4.04 20.27 -12.52
C ILE A 609 -4.79 18.97 -12.77
N GLU A 610 -5.93 18.84 -12.10
CA GLU A 610 -6.87 17.73 -12.25
C GLU A 610 -7.85 17.98 -13.39
N GLN A 611 -8.34 16.88 -13.98
CA GLN A 611 -9.29 16.93 -15.11
C GLN A 611 -10.66 17.50 -14.73
N ASP A 612 -10.98 17.57 -13.43
CA ASP A 612 -12.21 18.16 -12.91
C ASP A 612 -12.12 19.68 -12.67
N GLY A 613 -10.99 20.29 -13.06
CA GLY A 613 -10.72 21.72 -12.93
C GLY A 613 -10.13 22.11 -11.58
N ARG A 614 -9.76 21.19 -10.69
CA ARG A 614 -8.95 21.53 -9.51
C ARG A 614 -7.52 21.84 -9.92
N VAL A 615 -6.99 22.97 -9.46
CA VAL A 615 -5.59 23.36 -9.61
C VAL A 615 -4.99 23.44 -8.21
N LEU A 616 -3.99 22.61 -7.94
CA LEU A 616 -3.29 22.51 -6.67
C LEU A 616 -1.97 23.25 -6.78
N ILE A 617 -1.84 24.34 -6.03
CA ILE A 617 -0.65 25.19 -6.02
C ILE A 617 0.13 24.88 -4.74
N THR A 618 1.32 24.31 -4.90
CA THR A 618 2.17 23.87 -3.79
C THR A 618 3.36 24.82 -3.62
N ALA A 619 3.52 25.38 -2.42
CA ALA A 619 4.67 26.23 -2.10
C ALA A 619 5.09 26.11 -0.63
N THR A 620 6.37 26.34 -0.35
CA THR A 620 6.90 26.44 1.03
C THR A 620 6.72 27.84 1.62
N ALA A 621 6.48 28.87 0.79
CA ALA A 621 6.30 30.25 1.20
C ALA A 621 5.02 30.85 0.61
N GLY A 622 4.19 31.49 1.45
CA GLY A 622 2.89 32.06 1.06
C GLY A 622 2.90 33.10 -0.08
N PRO A 623 3.85 34.04 -0.17
CA PRO A 623 3.83 35.07 -1.22
C PRO A 623 3.92 34.53 -2.65
N ALA A 624 4.66 33.43 -2.85
CA ALA A 624 4.80 32.80 -4.16
C ALA A 624 3.49 32.12 -4.60
N MET A 625 2.77 31.53 -3.65
CA MET A 625 1.49 30.87 -3.86
C MET A 625 0.41 31.86 -4.31
N GLU A 626 0.27 32.99 -3.62
CA GLU A 626 -0.71 34.03 -4.00
C GLU A 626 -0.40 34.63 -5.37
N GLN A 627 0.88 34.82 -5.70
CA GLN A 627 1.27 35.29 -7.03
C GLN A 627 0.88 34.28 -8.12
N ALA A 628 1.15 32.99 -7.92
CA ALA A 628 0.78 31.96 -8.88
C ALA A 628 -0.74 31.86 -9.05
N LYS A 629 -1.48 31.91 -7.94
CA LYS A 629 -2.94 31.93 -7.92
C LYS A 629 -3.51 33.12 -8.68
N GLU A 630 -2.98 34.32 -8.47
CA GLU A 630 -3.40 35.52 -9.18
C GLU A 630 -3.18 35.36 -10.70
N ILE A 631 -2.01 34.86 -11.11
CA ILE A 631 -1.71 34.61 -12.53
C ILE A 631 -2.70 33.61 -13.13
N ILE A 632 -2.97 32.49 -12.46
CA ILE A 632 -3.91 31.47 -12.94
C ILE A 632 -5.33 32.05 -13.04
N LEU A 633 -5.79 32.75 -12.01
CA LEU A 633 -7.10 33.40 -12.00
C LEU A 633 -7.24 34.44 -13.11
N GLN A 634 -6.18 35.21 -13.40
CA GLN A 634 -6.17 36.16 -14.52
C GLN A 634 -6.27 35.47 -15.89
N LEU A 635 -5.65 34.29 -16.06
CA LEU A 635 -5.73 33.50 -17.30
C LEU A 635 -7.14 32.95 -17.54
N VAL A 636 -7.81 32.48 -16.48
CA VAL A 636 -9.16 31.92 -16.59
C VAL A 636 -10.28 32.94 -16.46
N LYS A 637 -9.95 34.19 -16.08
CA LYS A 637 -10.93 35.26 -15.89
C LYS A 637 -11.71 35.48 -17.19
N GLU A 638 -13.02 35.41 -17.08
CA GLU A 638 -13.91 35.73 -18.18
C GLU A 638 -14.15 37.23 -18.25
N ILE A 639 -14.24 37.72 -19.48
CA ILE A 639 -14.56 39.12 -19.74
C ILE A 639 -16.08 39.23 -19.68
N GLU A 640 -16.62 39.81 -18.60
CA GLU A 640 -18.07 40.01 -18.46
C GLU A 640 -18.53 41.30 -19.14
N VAL A 641 -19.69 41.24 -19.80
CA VAL A 641 -20.32 42.41 -20.42
C VAL A 641 -20.73 43.40 -19.32
N GLY A 642 -20.13 44.59 -19.33
CA GLY A 642 -20.41 45.66 -18.39
C GLY A 642 -19.33 45.89 -17.32
N GLU A 643 -18.33 45.02 -17.21
CA GLU A 643 -17.21 45.21 -16.28
C GLU A 643 -16.18 46.21 -16.84
N ILE A 644 -15.40 46.85 -15.95
CA ILE A 644 -14.38 47.84 -16.29
C ILE A 644 -13.01 47.22 -16.11
N TYR A 645 -12.18 47.28 -17.16
CA TYR A 645 -10.82 46.75 -17.18
C TYR A 645 -9.83 47.89 -17.39
N GLU A 646 -8.64 47.79 -16.77
CA GLU A 646 -7.47 48.59 -17.14
C GLU A 646 -6.62 47.78 -18.12
N GLY A 647 -6.49 48.25 -19.35
CA GLY A 647 -5.80 47.53 -20.40
C GLY A 647 -4.82 48.39 -21.17
N LYS A 648 -3.78 47.76 -21.73
CA LYS A 648 -2.74 48.44 -22.51
C LYS A 648 -3.07 48.42 -24.00
N VAL A 649 -2.92 49.56 -24.68
CA VAL A 649 -3.10 49.65 -26.13
C VAL A 649 -1.97 48.88 -26.83
N VAL A 650 -2.31 47.76 -27.46
CA VAL A 650 -1.35 46.86 -28.14
C VAL A 650 -1.26 47.16 -29.63
N ARG A 651 -2.36 47.59 -30.27
CA ARG A 651 -2.38 47.91 -31.70
C ARG A 651 -3.37 49.04 -31.99
N LEU A 652 -3.00 49.95 -32.88
CA LEU A 652 -3.85 51.05 -33.36
C LEU A 652 -4.09 50.85 -34.85
N GLU A 653 -5.36 50.87 -35.26
CA GLU A 653 -5.80 50.82 -36.65
C GLU A 653 -6.67 52.05 -36.94
N ASP A 654 -6.91 52.36 -38.22
CA ASP A 654 -7.69 53.55 -38.59
C ASP A 654 -9.14 53.56 -38.04
N PHE A 655 -9.70 52.38 -37.74
CA PHE A 655 -11.08 52.21 -37.26
C PHE A 655 -11.20 51.99 -35.73
N GLY A 656 -10.09 51.79 -35.01
CA GLY A 656 -10.14 51.56 -33.57
C GLY A 656 -8.80 51.21 -32.93
N ALA A 657 -8.81 51.09 -31.60
CA ALA A 657 -7.67 50.69 -30.79
C ALA A 657 -7.90 49.30 -30.19
N PHE A 658 -6.96 48.39 -30.36
CA PHE A 658 -6.93 47.10 -29.67
C PHE A 658 -6.28 47.29 -28.31
N VAL A 659 -7.04 46.96 -27.27
CA VAL A 659 -6.63 47.06 -25.88
C VAL A 659 -6.55 45.65 -25.32
N ASN A 660 -5.38 45.26 -24.81
CA ASN A 660 -5.20 43.99 -24.14
C ASN A 660 -5.83 44.07 -22.74
N LEU A 661 -6.86 43.26 -22.50
CA LEU A 661 -7.66 43.26 -21.26
C LEU A 661 -7.11 42.26 -20.25
N ILE A 662 -6.79 41.07 -20.75
CA ILE A 662 -6.12 39.98 -20.04
C ILE A 662 -5.12 39.31 -21.01
N PRO A 663 -4.11 38.60 -20.51
CA PRO A 663 -3.13 37.92 -21.35
C PRO A 663 -3.81 37.04 -22.42
N GLY A 664 -3.58 37.33 -23.70
CA GLY A 664 -4.15 36.57 -24.82
C GLY A 664 -5.55 36.98 -25.30
N LYS A 665 -6.27 37.88 -24.62
CA LYS A 665 -7.55 38.43 -25.11
C LYS A 665 -7.51 39.94 -25.29
N ASP A 666 -7.66 40.36 -26.55
CA ASP A 666 -7.73 41.76 -26.95
C ASP A 666 -9.18 42.18 -27.20
N GLY A 667 -9.56 43.36 -26.70
CA GLY A 667 -10.83 43.99 -27.05
C GLY A 667 -10.63 45.19 -27.98
N LEU A 668 -11.61 45.44 -28.84
CA LEU A 668 -11.60 46.56 -29.79
C LEU A 668 -12.37 47.75 -29.22
N VAL A 669 -11.69 48.88 -29.04
CA VAL A 669 -12.34 50.17 -28.85
C VAL A 669 -12.54 50.81 -30.22
N HIS A 670 -13.78 50.82 -30.70
CA HIS A 670 -14.11 51.48 -31.97
C HIS A 670 -13.93 53.01 -31.83
N VAL A 671 -13.53 53.70 -32.91
CA VAL A 671 -13.24 55.16 -32.90
C VAL A 671 -14.39 56.02 -32.32
N SER A 672 -15.64 55.57 -32.47
CA SER A 672 -16.84 56.26 -31.93
C SER A 672 -17.05 56.12 -30.43
N GLU A 673 -16.31 55.21 -29.78
CA GLU A 673 -16.41 54.83 -28.37
C GLU A 673 -15.18 55.29 -27.55
N ILE A 674 -14.28 56.07 -28.16
CA ILE A 674 -13.08 56.63 -27.51
C ILE A 674 -13.43 57.89 -26.68
N ALA A 675 -14.15 58.86 -27.27
CA ALA A 675 -14.46 60.14 -26.65
C ALA A 675 -15.86 60.67 -27.03
N TRP A 676 -16.35 61.69 -26.30
CA TRP A 676 -17.60 62.40 -26.64
C TRP A 676 -17.46 63.33 -27.84
N GLU A 677 -16.23 63.77 -28.14
CA GLU A 677 -15.89 64.64 -29.26
C GLU A 677 -15.61 63.83 -30.54
N ARG A 678 -15.76 64.47 -31.71
CA ARG A 678 -15.59 63.80 -33.01
C ARG A 678 -14.12 63.48 -33.24
N THR A 679 -13.76 62.23 -32.99
CA THR A 679 -12.40 61.71 -33.17
C THR A 679 -12.25 61.20 -34.60
N ASN A 680 -11.33 61.76 -35.39
CA ASN A 680 -11.12 61.34 -36.80
C ASN A 680 -10.16 60.16 -36.91
N LYS A 681 -9.12 60.09 -36.07
CA LYS A 681 -8.21 58.94 -35.98
C LYS A 681 -8.00 58.52 -34.53
N PRO A 682 -7.99 57.22 -34.21
CA PRO A 682 -7.70 56.74 -32.85
C PRO A 682 -6.34 57.20 -32.32
N GLY A 683 -5.34 57.34 -33.20
CA GLY A 683 -4.00 57.82 -32.86
C GLY A 683 -3.90 59.28 -32.42
N ASP A 684 -4.97 60.07 -32.60
CA ASP A 684 -5.02 61.46 -32.11
C ASP A 684 -5.26 61.52 -30.59
N VAL A 685 -5.80 60.44 -30.00
CA VAL A 685 -6.25 60.39 -28.60
C VAL A 685 -5.55 59.30 -27.79
N LEU A 686 -5.13 58.21 -28.44
CA LEU A 686 -4.48 57.06 -27.79
C LEU A 686 -3.14 56.78 -28.45
N LYS A 687 -2.08 56.59 -27.65
CA LYS A 687 -0.78 56.16 -28.14
C LYS A 687 -0.59 54.65 -27.93
N LEU A 688 0.24 54.07 -28.78
CA LEU A 688 0.62 52.66 -28.66
C LEU A 688 1.36 52.48 -27.33
N GLY A 689 0.84 51.61 -26.47
CA GLY A 689 1.35 51.35 -25.13
C GLY A 689 0.69 52.13 -23.99
N ASP A 690 -0.30 52.99 -24.25
CA ASP A 690 -1.04 53.69 -23.19
C ASP A 690 -1.90 52.71 -22.39
N VAL A 691 -1.99 52.93 -21.07
CA VAL A 691 -2.87 52.18 -20.15
C VAL A 691 -4.18 52.95 -19.98
N VAL A 692 -5.30 52.35 -20.38
CA VAL A 692 -6.62 53.00 -20.40
C VAL A 692 -7.69 52.16 -19.71
N LYS A 693 -8.61 52.85 -19.00
CA LYS A 693 -9.82 52.23 -18.43
C LYS A 693 -10.88 52.06 -19.53
N VAL A 694 -11.33 50.84 -19.74
CA VAL A 694 -12.27 50.46 -20.80
C VAL A 694 -13.40 49.64 -20.21
N LYS A 695 -14.65 49.91 -20.61
CA LYS A 695 -15.83 49.12 -20.22
C LYS A 695 -16.21 48.17 -21.34
N VAL A 696 -16.49 46.90 -21.01
CA VAL A 696 -17.00 45.92 -21.98
C VAL A 696 -18.44 46.26 -22.33
N LYS A 697 -18.72 46.49 -23.61
CA LYS A 697 -20.04 46.93 -24.09
C LYS A 697 -20.88 45.75 -24.57
N GLU A 698 -20.27 44.86 -25.34
CA GLU A 698 -20.90 43.66 -25.89
C GLU A 698 -19.82 42.67 -26.32
N ILE A 699 -20.17 41.39 -26.34
CA ILE A 699 -19.40 40.33 -26.97
C ILE A 699 -20.24 39.87 -28.17
N ASP A 700 -19.66 39.94 -29.38
CA ASP A 700 -20.40 39.58 -30.59
C ASP A 700 -20.55 38.05 -30.73
N ASN A 701 -21.41 37.61 -31.66
CA ASN A 701 -21.66 36.17 -31.92
C ASN A 701 -20.42 35.42 -32.46
N LEU A 702 -19.32 36.11 -32.74
CA LEU A 702 -18.03 35.56 -33.18
C LEU A 702 -16.98 35.60 -32.05
N GLY A 703 -17.38 35.96 -30.82
CA GLY A 703 -16.52 36.01 -29.63
C GLY A 703 -15.63 37.26 -29.53
N ARG A 704 -15.86 38.30 -30.35
CA ARG A 704 -15.07 39.54 -30.34
C ARG A 704 -15.61 40.50 -29.28
N VAL A 705 -14.70 41.01 -28.45
CA VAL A 705 -15.02 41.89 -27.32
C VAL A 705 -15.00 43.35 -27.76
N ASN A 706 -16.15 44.02 -27.73
CA ASN A 706 -16.28 45.45 -28.02
C ASN A 706 -16.19 46.28 -26.74
N LEU A 707 -15.30 47.28 -26.75
CA LEU A 707 -14.95 48.10 -25.60
C LEU A 707 -15.37 49.57 -25.79
N SER A 708 -15.63 50.28 -24.68
CA SER A 708 -15.95 51.70 -24.67
C SER A 708 -15.23 52.45 -23.55
N ILE A 709 -14.49 53.51 -23.92
CA ILE A 709 -13.88 54.49 -23.00
C ILE A 709 -14.89 55.60 -22.72
N LYS A 710 -15.67 55.98 -23.74
CA LYS A 710 -16.71 57.00 -23.71
C LYS A 710 -17.74 56.80 -22.61
N THR A 711 -18.08 55.56 -22.29
CA THR A 711 -19.07 55.23 -21.24
C THR A 711 -18.57 55.57 -19.83
N LEU A 712 -17.25 55.74 -19.64
CA LEU A 712 -16.62 56.09 -18.37
C LEU A 712 -16.32 57.59 -18.23
N LEU A 713 -16.39 58.35 -19.33
CA LEU A 713 -16.18 59.79 -19.33
C LEU A 713 -17.47 60.52 -18.89
N PRO A 714 -17.40 61.53 -18.00
CA PRO A 714 -18.56 62.27 -17.54
C PRO A 714 -19.34 62.83 -18.73
N ARG A 715 -20.65 62.56 -18.75
CA ARG A 715 -21.54 63.02 -19.81
C ARG A 715 -21.52 64.55 -19.85
N PRO A 716 -21.11 65.20 -20.96
CA PRO A 716 -21.23 66.65 -21.07
C PRO A 716 -22.72 67.04 -21.01
N GLU A 717 -23.04 68.11 -20.27
CA GLU A 717 -24.41 68.61 -20.11
C GLU A 717 -25.06 68.85 -21.47
N ARG A 718 -26.23 68.25 -21.65
CA ARG A 718 -26.98 68.32 -22.89
C ARG A 718 -27.66 69.68 -22.96
N ALA A 719 -27.15 70.59 -23.78
CA ALA A 719 -27.85 71.83 -24.12
C ALA A 719 -29.24 71.49 -24.70
N GLU A 720 -30.30 71.96 -24.03
CA GLU A 720 -31.68 71.81 -24.46
C GLU A 720 -31.86 72.35 -25.88
N ARG A 721 -32.37 71.51 -26.79
CA ARG A 721 -32.85 71.98 -28.09
C ARG A 721 -34.29 72.47 -27.94
N PRO A 722 -34.62 73.67 -28.43
CA PRO A 722 -35.96 74.23 -28.33
C PRO A 722 -36.98 73.44 -29.16
N LYS A 723 -38.18 73.30 -28.62
CA LYS A 723 -39.34 72.65 -29.24
C LYS A 723 -40.03 73.55 -30.28
N ALA A 724 -40.68 72.84 -31.22
CA ALA A 724 -41.88 73.18 -32.01
C ALA A 724 -41.65 73.85 -33.40
N PRO A 725 -42.59 73.70 -34.38
CA PRO A 725 -44.03 73.51 -34.20
C PRO A 725 -44.70 72.35 -34.94
N ALA A 726 -45.94 72.08 -34.52
CA ALA A 726 -46.87 71.06 -35.00
C ALA A 726 -47.62 71.45 -36.30
N ARG A 727 -48.13 70.44 -37.02
CA ARG A 727 -49.15 70.55 -38.09
C ARG A 727 -50.20 69.41 -37.92
N PRO A 728 -51.42 69.59 -38.45
CA PRO A 728 -52.67 69.40 -37.68
C PRO A 728 -53.31 68.02 -37.79
N VAL A 729 -54.18 67.72 -36.81
CA VAL A 729 -55.03 66.52 -36.74
C VAL A 729 -56.45 66.88 -37.20
N HIS A 730 -57.02 66.08 -38.09
CA HIS A 730 -58.43 66.12 -38.49
C HIS A 730 -59.26 65.24 -37.53
N VAL A 731 -60.43 65.75 -37.15
CA VAL A 731 -61.35 65.22 -36.13
C VAL A 731 -62.38 64.25 -36.74
N ASP A 732 -62.89 63.35 -35.89
CA ASP A 732 -64.26 62.77 -35.80
C ASP A 732 -64.27 61.24 -35.66
N ALA A 733 -65.07 60.56 -34.85
CA ALA A 733 -66.03 60.92 -33.80
C ALA A 733 -66.42 59.64 -33.01
N HIS A 734 -67.06 59.84 -31.85
CA HIS A 734 -67.85 58.88 -31.04
C HIS A 734 -67.14 57.89 -30.08
N LYS A 735 -67.17 58.26 -28.79
CA LYS A 735 -67.40 57.35 -27.66
C LYS A 735 -68.35 57.99 -26.67
N ALA A 736 -69.41 57.28 -26.30
CA ALA A 736 -70.22 57.57 -25.13
C ALA A 736 -70.55 56.25 -24.40
N ALA A 737 -70.33 56.27 -23.08
CA ALA A 737 -70.86 55.38 -22.02
C ALA A 737 -70.44 53.89 -22.09
N MET A 738 -70.22 53.15 -21.00
CA MET A 738 -70.63 53.27 -19.59
C MET A 738 -69.75 52.33 -18.74
N ALA A 739 -69.47 52.69 -17.48
CA ALA A 739 -69.04 51.77 -16.41
C ALA A 739 -70.28 51.34 -15.59
N PRO A 740 -70.23 50.61 -14.44
CA PRO A 740 -69.15 49.82 -13.81
C PRO A 740 -69.57 48.44 -13.17
N GLN A 741 -68.56 47.62 -12.79
CA GLN A 741 -68.45 46.70 -11.61
C GLN A 741 -69.36 45.45 -11.45
N PRO A 742 -69.07 44.48 -10.52
CA PRO A 742 -67.79 43.90 -10.05
C PRO A 742 -67.79 42.34 -9.79
N ALA A 743 -66.58 41.82 -9.54
CA ALA A 743 -66.11 40.69 -8.68
C ALA A 743 -66.94 39.40 -8.35
N ALA A 744 -66.30 38.22 -8.49
CA ALA A 744 -66.27 37.11 -7.51
C ALA A 744 -65.26 35.99 -7.91
N LYS A 745 -64.75 35.23 -6.91
CA LYS A 745 -63.70 34.18 -6.98
C LYS A 745 -64.27 32.73 -7.24
N PRO A 746 -63.61 31.59 -6.88
CA PRO A 746 -62.92 30.68 -7.82
C PRO A 746 -63.39 29.19 -7.73
N ALA A 747 -62.94 28.32 -8.65
CA ALA A 747 -62.98 26.83 -8.59
C ALA A 747 -62.57 26.26 -9.97
N VAL A 748 -62.09 25.05 -10.25
CA VAL A 748 -61.67 23.80 -9.56
C VAL A 748 -61.05 22.94 -10.72
N MET A 749 -60.04 22.09 -10.47
CA MET A 749 -59.53 21.07 -11.43
C MET A 749 -60.56 19.95 -11.67
N PRO A 750 -60.59 19.22 -12.81
CA PRO A 750 -59.95 17.87 -12.89
C PRO A 750 -59.58 17.45 -14.36
N PRO A 751 -59.37 16.15 -14.70
CA PRO A 751 -58.21 15.30 -14.40
C PRO A 751 -57.51 14.71 -15.65
N VAL A 752 -56.41 13.99 -15.41
CA VAL A 752 -55.60 13.18 -16.35
C VAL A 752 -56.02 11.70 -16.29
N GLU A 753 -55.93 10.99 -17.42
CA GLU A 753 -55.61 9.55 -17.68
C GLU A 753 -56.34 9.11 -18.98
N THR A 754 -55.90 8.20 -19.88
CA THR A 754 -54.73 7.34 -20.18
C THR A 754 -54.95 6.72 -21.59
N ALA A 755 -53.92 6.05 -22.14
CA ALA A 755 -53.90 5.02 -23.21
C ALA A 755 -53.02 5.43 -24.43
N SER A 756 -51.77 4.97 -24.57
CA SER A 756 -51.25 3.64 -24.99
C SER A 756 -51.33 3.36 -26.50
N ALA A 757 -50.17 3.12 -27.15
CA ALA A 757 -49.92 2.20 -28.28
C ALA A 757 -48.46 2.40 -28.76
N GLU A 758 -47.53 1.51 -28.45
CA GLU A 758 -47.15 0.30 -29.22
C GLU A 758 -46.49 0.57 -30.59
N GLU A 759 -45.19 0.27 -30.63
CA GLU A 759 -44.35 0.08 -31.81
C GLU A 759 -44.66 -1.22 -32.57
N LYS A 760 -44.49 -1.20 -33.91
CA LYS A 760 -44.03 -2.33 -34.74
C LYS A 760 -43.70 -1.88 -36.19
N PRO A 761 -43.02 -2.70 -37.03
CA PRO A 761 -41.67 -2.40 -37.51
C PRO A 761 -41.54 -2.34 -39.05
N LYS A 762 -40.36 -2.00 -39.58
CA LYS A 762 -40.01 -2.26 -40.99
C LYS A 762 -38.61 -2.87 -41.18
N ARG A 763 -38.62 -3.99 -41.91
CA ARG A 763 -37.49 -4.74 -42.50
C ARG A 763 -36.92 -4.03 -43.74
N GLY A 764 -35.64 -4.29 -44.03
CA GLY A 764 -35.04 -4.29 -45.38
C GLY A 764 -33.53 -3.99 -45.35
N LEU A 765 -32.62 -4.98 -45.34
CA LEU A 765 -32.01 -5.76 -46.45
C LEU A 765 -30.87 -5.05 -47.23
N PHE A 766 -29.80 -5.84 -47.46
CA PHE A 766 -28.54 -5.61 -48.22
C PHE A 766 -27.42 -4.84 -47.50
N GLY A 767 -26.14 -5.24 -47.51
CA GLY A 767 -25.42 -6.32 -48.19
C GLY A 767 -23.91 -6.15 -47.97
N ARG A 768 -23.17 -7.27 -47.91
CA ARG A 768 -21.74 -7.46 -47.60
C ARG A 768 -20.71 -6.77 -48.52
N LYS A 769 -19.47 -6.70 -47.98
CA LYS A 769 -18.08 -6.77 -48.56
C LYS A 769 -17.30 -5.44 -48.41
N LYS A 770 -16.00 -5.39 -48.08
CA LYS A 770 -14.89 -6.37 -48.11
C LYS A 770 -13.65 -5.77 -47.40
N SER A 771 -12.82 -6.64 -46.80
CA SER A 771 -11.34 -6.64 -46.70
C SER A 771 -10.55 -5.32 -46.63
N GLU A 772 -9.82 -5.09 -45.54
CA GLU A 772 -8.37 -5.36 -45.38
C GLU A 772 -8.03 -5.43 -43.89
#